data_AF-A0A4Z0WDC5-F1
#
_entry.id   AF-A0A4Z0WDC5-F1
#
_cell.length_a   1.000
_cell.length_b   1.000
_cell.length_c   1.000
_cell.angle_alpha   90.00
_cell.angle_beta   90.00
_cell.angle_gamma   90.00
#
_symmetry.space_group_name_H-M   'P 1'
#
loop_
_entity.id
_entity.type
_entity.pdbx_description
1 polymer ?
#
loop_
_entity_poly.entity_id
_entity_poly.type
_entity_poly.pdbx_seq_one_letter_code
_entity_poly.pdbx_strand_id
1 'polypeptide(L)'
;MAERKGGVVNIIEVLKQSTDEGLDHLAKDKLDEVANVRLPRIIVEQEIAAALGSFSYVAGVLSASYPPTYAFLKLLMEEPDHAVSAAGFRERVLRRTDELTVWVESGAGLPGHKDYGLYRTMLAAAWEDEQRVNESEARMLEALREALGMSMREHLLIEHHPEIRRLWDGSKAYESARNYLLSRGIVLALDEQYILADEVRLQIRRYWGMELHDADYRVLLDQLTGAHLRGALEAHGLPLSGSKDERIERLVQGLISPSSVLEMLSLADLKDLARGLGMQVSLVKAELVSRIIAHFDHPPEHTDAEEEVVQEVEEEPPRKLGAEELYGLLSTFSGNLLYEMLAALGLPRSGTKADRISRLVESPYSEYTMFQQLRRKDLVAICRKMNLPIYGLKDEVIERLCAAPAPEEEEALEAAVVTDSVMPVAAEEDQPALQESGRDKAVSASAVPGFEYAFQNYPMLAEDQQVMLALTREARSLTERDVQRVAERHGLGWMLPKAHMAELLRKLAEVGPPPIRIRSAGSSNIYEWVDGAESSAERLDKWAARDIIDALRQGVVPERNLEMMYVGQEEARRHMREQFNYVATGRSAFKFIRGAYGSGKSFMMAWLRDAALDSGFAVATVRVSAEMSLANLADFYLGMMDGLRVPEKRSASGLSDILEAWLLTMQRRTEQVEGISSRNPQDRARLVTLVRERIQEQLSQLASLDAGLAPALGAFYEARMAGNEELAMQARAWLRGDRSLPNSALRQIGVRGSLEPEQVLPRLRALLEIIEVTHLRGLVILIDELELVRRRPHKGTRDQAYETLRALIDEVGENRLPRCLLVSTGTDTFFDDRRYGLASYEALYHRVCAPELTESFNSVRQPVIRLEGLNRERLIELATRARSIHARAYHWEAEQRLPDRDLQALVDKWTEFGGDCIDRLPRPFLRQLVHVLDICEENPQIQASECFADPEEDPEANEALMRLITE
;
A
#
# COMPACT_ATOMS: atom_id res chain seq x y z
N MET A 1 -4.82 21.54 46.65
CA MET A 1 -5.12 22.37 45.47
C MET A 1 -3.79 22.70 44.83
N ALA A 2 -3.36 21.88 43.89
CA ALA A 2 -2.25 22.17 42.97
C ALA A 2 -2.92 22.45 41.62
N GLU A 3 -2.61 23.60 41.03
CA GLU A 3 -3.15 24.09 39.76
C GLU A 3 -2.99 23.01 38.67
N ARG A 4 -4.11 22.43 38.21
CA ARG A 4 -4.15 21.60 37.00
C ARG A 4 -4.08 22.54 35.79
N LYS A 5 -2.87 22.88 35.35
CA LYS A 5 -2.67 23.37 33.98
C LYS A 5 -2.79 22.18 33.05
N GLY A 6 -4.01 21.89 32.57
CA GLY A 6 -4.21 20.97 31.46
C GLY A 6 -4.14 21.77 30.17
N GLY A 7 -3.05 21.65 29.42
CA GLY A 7 -2.98 22.17 28.05
C GLY A 7 -3.91 21.35 27.16
N VAL A 8 -4.68 21.99 26.28
CA VAL A 8 -5.43 21.27 25.23
C VAL A 8 -4.41 20.58 24.32
N VAL A 9 -4.49 19.25 24.20
CA VAL A 9 -3.56 18.47 23.37
C VAL A 9 -4.19 18.26 22.00
N ASN A 10 -3.85 19.15 21.06
CA ASN A 10 -4.37 19.11 19.70
C ASN A 10 -3.69 18.03 18.87
N ILE A 11 -4.48 17.17 18.23
CA ILE A 11 -3.97 16.07 17.39
C ILE A 11 -2.99 16.53 16.29
N ILE A 12 -3.24 17.66 15.63
CA ILE A 12 -2.38 18.16 14.55
C ILE A 12 -1.02 18.61 15.11
N GLU A 13 -1.00 19.22 16.29
CA GLU A 13 0.24 19.65 16.93
C GLU A 13 1.11 18.45 17.35
N VAL A 14 0.48 17.37 17.83
CA VAL A 14 1.17 16.11 18.16
C VAL A 14 1.68 15.40 16.90
N LEU A 15 0.90 15.40 15.81
CA LEU A 15 1.32 14.81 14.52
C LEU A 15 2.49 15.57 13.87
N LYS A 16 2.57 16.90 14.03
CA LYS A 16 3.71 17.70 13.55
C LYS A 16 5.03 17.31 14.21
N GLN A 17 5.00 16.77 15.43
CA GLN A 17 6.19 16.31 16.15
C GLN A 17 6.58 14.87 15.80
N SER A 18 5.74 14.15 15.04
CA SER A 18 6.00 12.78 14.62
C SER A 18 7.00 12.70 13.45
N THR A 19 7.75 11.61 13.38
CA THR A 19 8.66 11.31 12.25
C THR A 19 7.87 10.96 10.99
N ASP A 20 8.47 11.17 9.81
CA ASP A 20 7.82 10.82 8.53
C ASP A 20 7.49 9.31 8.45
N GLU A 21 8.36 8.44 8.99
CA GLU A 21 8.09 6.99 9.08
C GLU A 21 6.91 6.67 10.01
N GLY A 22 6.78 7.42 11.13
CA GLY A 22 5.65 7.29 12.05
C GLY A 22 4.34 7.73 11.41
N LEU A 23 4.35 8.84 10.65
CA LEU A 23 3.20 9.33 9.90
C LEU A 23 2.79 8.34 8.79
N ASP A 24 3.75 7.81 8.03
CA ASP A 24 3.49 6.80 6.98
C ASP A 24 2.88 5.52 7.57
N HIS A 25 3.36 5.08 8.75
CA HIS A 25 2.79 3.94 9.46
C HIS A 25 1.35 4.21 9.93
N LEU A 26 1.11 5.40 10.49
CA LEU A 26 -0.22 5.80 10.95
C LEU A 26 -1.20 5.97 9.80
N ALA A 27 -0.76 6.44 8.64
CA ALA A 27 -1.60 6.70 7.47
C ALA A 27 -2.19 5.43 6.82
N LYS A 28 -1.57 4.27 7.03
CA LYS A 28 -1.82 3.01 6.31
C LYS A 28 -3.28 2.53 6.30
N ASP A 29 -4.06 2.85 7.33
CA ASP A 29 -5.48 2.47 7.45
C ASP A 29 -6.45 3.66 7.54
N LYS A 30 -5.94 4.91 7.44
CA LYS A 30 -6.76 6.13 7.40
C LYS A 30 -6.86 6.72 5.99
N LEU A 31 -5.87 6.46 5.14
CA LEU A 31 -5.91 6.82 3.73
C LEU A 31 -6.65 5.73 2.94
N ASP A 32 -7.55 6.13 2.05
CA ASP A 32 -8.18 5.20 1.11
C ASP A 32 -7.09 4.52 0.25
N GLU A 33 -7.25 3.24 -0.10
CA GLU A 33 -6.31 2.51 -0.99
C GLU A 33 -6.15 3.19 -2.37
N VAL A 34 -7.10 4.05 -2.73
CA VAL A 34 -7.11 4.90 -3.92
C VAL A 34 -6.15 6.10 -3.81
N ALA A 35 -5.82 6.53 -2.58
CA ALA A 35 -4.93 7.63 -2.25
C ALA A 35 -3.47 7.17 -2.04
N ASN A 36 -3.03 6.11 -2.73
CA ASN A 36 -1.62 5.68 -2.80
C ASN A 36 -0.72 6.67 -3.60
N VAL A 37 -0.98 7.96 -3.46
CA VAL A 37 -0.06 9.05 -3.80
C VAL A 37 0.68 9.39 -2.52
N ARG A 38 1.97 9.70 -2.59
CA ARG A 38 2.67 10.32 -1.45
C ARG A 38 2.09 11.73 -1.30
N LEU A 39 0.98 11.84 -0.57
CA LEU A 39 0.30 13.09 -0.30
C LEU A 39 1.27 14.03 0.44
N PRO A 40 1.23 15.35 0.19
CA PRO A 40 1.96 16.32 1.00
C PRO A 40 1.70 16.08 2.49
N ARG A 41 2.75 16.17 3.31
CA ARG A 41 2.70 15.90 4.75
C ARG A 41 1.52 16.58 5.45
N ILE A 42 1.20 17.82 5.07
CA ILE A 42 0.07 18.60 5.61
C ILE A 42 -1.28 17.89 5.35
N ILE A 43 -1.48 17.32 4.16
CA ILE A 43 -2.71 16.61 3.80
C ILE A 43 -2.78 15.27 4.54
N VAL A 44 -1.64 14.58 4.69
CA VAL A 44 -1.56 13.34 5.47
C VAL A 44 -1.91 13.60 6.94
N GLU A 45 -1.36 14.67 7.53
CA GLU A 45 -1.67 15.10 8.89
C GLU A 45 -3.16 15.42 9.05
N GLN A 46 -3.77 16.13 8.09
CA GLN A 46 -5.20 16.46 8.10
C GLN A 46 -6.10 15.23 7.97
N GLU A 47 -5.78 14.29 7.08
CA GLU A 47 -6.58 13.06 6.90
C GLU A 47 -6.45 12.13 8.11
N ILE A 48 -5.25 12.00 8.69
CA ILE A 48 -5.04 11.26 9.94
C ILE A 48 -5.84 11.91 11.07
N ALA A 49 -5.78 13.24 11.21
CA ALA A 49 -6.55 13.97 12.21
C ALA A 49 -8.07 13.80 12.03
N ALA A 50 -8.56 13.92 10.79
CA ALA A 50 -9.98 13.73 10.47
C ALA A 50 -10.47 12.30 10.75
N ALA A 51 -9.64 11.30 10.45
CA ALA A 51 -9.95 9.91 10.76
C ALA A 51 -9.94 9.62 12.27
N LEU A 52 -8.93 10.10 13.00
CA LEU A 52 -8.82 9.91 14.45
C LEU A 52 -9.86 10.72 15.24
N GLY A 53 -10.32 11.86 14.70
CA GLY A 53 -11.44 12.63 15.23
C GLY A 53 -12.83 12.02 14.95
N SER A 54 -12.93 11.04 14.04
CA SER A 54 -14.20 10.39 13.67
C SER A 54 -14.62 9.34 14.69
N PHE A 55 -15.88 9.42 15.16
CA PHE A 55 -16.44 8.43 16.06
C PHE A 55 -16.45 7.04 15.43
N SER A 56 -16.82 6.95 14.14
CA SER A 56 -16.90 5.68 13.43
C SER A 56 -15.55 4.95 13.37
N TYR A 57 -14.45 5.69 13.20
CA TYR A 57 -13.12 5.09 13.21
C TYR A 57 -12.76 4.58 14.60
N VAL A 58 -12.84 5.46 15.61
CA VAL A 58 -12.47 5.12 16.99
C VAL A 58 -13.31 3.97 17.52
N ALA A 59 -14.64 4.00 17.30
CA ALA A 59 -15.53 2.91 17.69
C ALA A 59 -15.17 1.58 17.00
N GLY A 60 -14.80 1.61 15.72
CA GLY A 60 -14.35 0.42 14.99
C GLY A 60 -13.03 -0.15 15.50
N VAL A 61 -12.10 0.71 15.94
CA VAL A 61 -10.84 0.25 16.54
C VAL A 61 -11.11 -0.38 17.92
N LEU A 62 -11.95 0.26 18.74
CA LEU A 62 -12.25 -0.20 20.10
C LEU A 62 -13.14 -1.45 20.13
N SER A 63 -14.07 -1.62 19.18
CA SER A 63 -14.94 -2.80 19.10
C SER A 63 -14.17 -4.09 18.79
N ALA A 64 -13.01 -3.98 18.16
CA ALA A 64 -12.10 -5.10 17.89
C ALA A 64 -11.04 -5.32 18.99
N SER A 65 -11.09 -4.55 20.08
CA SER A 65 -10.12 -4.61 21.16
C SER A 65 -10.52 -5.60 22.26
N TYR A 66 -9.54 -6.02 23.07
CA TYR A 66 -9.74 -6.87 24.25
C TYR A 66 -8.91 -6.32 25.43
N PRO A 67 -9.15 -6.76 26.68
CA PRO A 67 -8.40 -6.30 27.84
C PRO A 67 -6.88 -6.56 27.72
N PRO A 68 -6.00 -5.64 28.15
CA PRO A 68 -6.27 -4.51 29.05
C PRO A 68 -6.52 -3.16 28.34
N THR A 69 -7.10 -3.13 27.12
CA THR A 69 -7.29 -1.90 26.33
C THR A 69 -8.10 -0.83 27.08
N TYR A 70 -9.20 -1.22 27.75
CA TYR A 70 -10.00 -0.31 28.57
C TYR A 70 -9.17 0.34 29.70
N ALA A 71 -8.45 -0.47 30.47
CA ALA A 71 -7.61 0.03 31.57
C ALA A 71 -6.46 0.91 31.07
N PHE A 72 -5.88 0.58 29.92
CA PHE A 72 -4.83 1.37 29.27
C PHE A 72 -5.31 2.79 28.96
N LEU A 73 -6.40 2.91 28.19
CA LEU A 73 -6.92 4.21 27.77
C LEU A 73 -7.53 4.98 28.94
N LYS A 74 -8.20 4.30 29.87
CA LYS A 74 -8.77 4.93 31.07
C LYS A 74 -7.69 5.59 31.93
N LEU A 75 -6.61 4.88 32.24
CA LEU A 75 -5.52 5.44 33.04
C LEU A 75 -4.82 6.59 32.30
N LEU A 76 -4.64 6.48 30.99
CA LEU A 76 -4.04 7.54 30.18
C LEU A 76 -4.90 8.82 30.17
N MET A 77 -6.22 8.66 30.10
CA MET A 77 -7.18 9.77 30.19
C MET A 77 -7.20 10.45 31.56
N GLU A 78 -6.78 9.78 32.62
CA GLU A 78 -6.77 10.32 33.99
C GLU A 78 -5.47 11.06 34.36
N GLU A 79 -4.44 10.96 33.52
CA GLU A 79 -3.17 11.67 33.71
C GLU A 79 -3.26 13.14 33.28
N PRO A 80 -2.49 14.04 33.92
CA PRO A 80 -2.39 15.43 33.49
C PRO A 80 -1.87 15.50 32.04
N ASP A 81 -2.43 16.42 31.25
CA ASP A 81 -2.15 16.57 29.81
C ASP A 81 -2.38 15.30 28.98
N HIS A 82 -3.11 14.30 29.52
CA HIS A 82 -3.37 13.02 28.87
C HIS A 82 -2.09 12.30 28.40
N ALA A 83 -1.00 12.54 29.12
CA ALA A 83 0.34 12.08 28.79
C ALA A 83 0.96 11.32 29.97
N VAL A 84 1.62 10.19 29.70
CA VAL A 84 2.25 9.36 30.73
C VAL A 84 3.59 8.81 30.27
N SER A 85 4.57 8.76 31.18
CA SER A 85 5.81 8.02 30.93
C SER A 85 5.53 6.54 30.65
N ALA A 86 6.16 5.98 29.62
CA ALA A 86 6.04 4.56 29.30
C ALA A 86 6.61 3.66 30.41
N ALA A 87 7.57 4.17 31.20
CA ALA A 87 8.17 3.47 32.32
C ALA A 87 7.16 3.30 33.48
N GLY A 88 6.98 2.06 33.96
CA GLY A 88 6.05 1.74 35.06
C GLY A 88 4.56 1.80 34.69
N PHE A 89 4.20 2.26 33.48
CA PHE A 89 2.80 2.33 33.07
C PHE A 89 2.15 0.94 32.96
N ARG A 90 2.92 -0.05 32.48
CA ARG A 90 2.49 -1.46 32.36
C ARG A 90 1.94 -2.01 33.66
N GLU A 91 2.64 -1.81 34.77
CA GLU A 91 2.21 -2.35 36.07
C GLU A 91 0.89 -1.75 36.53
N ARG A 92 0.66 -0.45 36.27
CA ARG A 92 -0.60 0.22 36.62
C ARG A 92 -1.78 -0.30 35.78
N VAL A 93 -1.56 -0.48 34.48
CA VAL A 93 -2.57 -1.02 33.55
C VAL A 93 -2.97 -2.45 33.93
N LEU A 94 -1.99 -3.31 34.18
CA LEU A 94 -2.26 -4.70 34.60
C LEU A 94 -2.96 -4.73 35.96
N ARG A 95 -2.50 -3.95 36.95
CA ARG A 95 -3.15 -3.88 38.26
C ARG A 95 -4.62 -3.48 38.16
N ARG A 96 -4.95 -2.46 37.38
CA ARG A 96 -6.35 -2.01 37.18
C ARG A 96 -7.20 -3.08 36.48
N THR A 97 -6.61 -3.82 35.55
CA THR A 97 -7.26 -4.94 34.84
C THR A 97 -7.54 -6.10 35.81
N ASP A 98 -6.57 -6.42 36.67
CA ASP A 98 -6.71 -7.46 37.71
C ASP A 98 -7.77 -7.08 38.75
N GLU A 99 -7.82 -5.82 39.19
CA GLU A 99 -8.85 -5.32 40.10
C GLU A 99 -10.27 -5.55 39.56
N LEU A 100 -10.50 -5.27 38.26
CA LEU A 100 -11.78 -5.52 37.61
C LEU A 100 -12.07 -7.02 37.46
N THR A 101 -11.04 -7.82 37.24
CA THR A 101 -11.18 -9.28 37.13
C THR A 101 -11.58 -9.91 38.46
N VAL A 102 -10.89 -9.55 39.54
CA VAL A 102 -11.21 -9.99 40.91
C VAL A 102 -12.63 -9.57 41.29
N TRP A 103 -13.04 -8.37 40.86
CA TRP A 103 -14.40 -7.89 41.06
C TRP A 103 -15.45 -8.78 40.36
N VAL A 104 -15.24 -9.13 39.08
CA VAL A 104 -16.17 -10.00 38.33
C VAL A 104 -16.20 -11.42 38.91
N GLU A 105 -15.05 -11.97 39.30
CA GLU A 105 -14.95 -13.28 39.96
C GLU A 105 -15.69 -13.35 41.30
N SER A 106 -15.84 -12.21 42.00
CA SER A 106 -16.63 -12.14 43.24
C SER A 106 -18.14 -12.30 43.03
N GLY A 107 -18.60 -12.41 41.77
CA GLY A 107 -20.02 -12.56 41.41
C GLY A 107 -20.83 -11.27 41.48
N ALA A 108 -20.17 -10.12 41.60
CA ALA A 108 -20.79 -8.81 41.72
C ALA A 108 -20.86 -8.07 40.37
N GLY A 109 -21.97 -7.38 40.09
CA GLY A 109 -22.03 -6.34 39.06
C GLY A 109 -22.86 -6.64 37.81
N LEU A 110 -23.17 -7.89 37.49
CA LEU A 110 -24.10 -8.23 36.40
C LEU A 110 -25.51 -8.48 36.96
N PRO A 111 -26.57 -7.82 36.45
CA PRO A 111 -27.94 -8.08 36.85
C PRO A 111 -28.35 -9.53 36.59
N GLY A 112 -28.81 -10.25 37.63
CA GLY A 112 -29.16 -11.68 37.56
C GLY A 112 -30.43 -12.03 36.78
N HIS A 113 -31.14 -11.04 36.22
CA HIS A 113 -32.38 -11.24 35.45
C HIS A 113 -32.17 -11.34 33.94
N LYS A 114 -30.94 -11.08 33.43
CA LYS A 114 -30.60 -11.21 32.01
C LYS A 114 -29.77 -12.46 31.77
N ASP A 115 -30.03 -13.15 30.65
CA ASP A 115 -29.22 -14.30 30.22
C ASP A 115 -28.08 -13.82 29.33
N TYR A 116 -26.85 -13.93 29.85
CA TYR A 116 -25.64 -13.55 29.13
C TYR A 116 -25.00 -14.73 28.37
N GLY A 117 -25.56 -15.94 28.46
CA GLY A 117 -24.96 -17.15 27.92
C GLY A 117 -24.77 -17.12 26.40
N LEU A 118 -25.79 -16.65 25.66
CA LEU A 118 -25.72 -16.52 24.21
C LEU A 118 -24.65 -15.50 23.78
N TYR A 119 -24.66 -14.31 24.39
CA TYR A 119 -23.67 -13.27 24.09
C TYR A 119 -22.25 -13.72 24.41
N ARG A 120 -22.06 -14.37 25.57
CA ARG A 120 -20.75 -14.90 26.00
C ARG A 120 -20.24 -15.98 25.06
N THR A 121 -21.11 -16.87 24.59
CA THR A 121 -20.74 -17.92 23.62
C THR A 121 -20.29 -17.31 22.30
N MET A 122 -21.03 -16.33 21.79
CA MET A 122 -20.67 -15.61 20.56
C MET A 122 -19.37 -14.81 20.71
N LEU A 123 -19.18 -14.13 21.85
CA LEU A 123 -17.95 -13.40 22.15
C LEU A 123 -16.74 -14.35 22.25
N ALA A 124 -16.91 -15.51 22.89
CA ALA A 124 -15.86 -16.54 22.98
C ALA A 124 -15.48 -17.05 21.58
N ALA A 125 -16.46 -17.36 20.74
CA ALA A 125 -16.24 -17.84 19.38
C ALA A 125 -15.51 -16.81 18.52
N ALA A 126 -15.90 -15.54 18.60
CA ALA A 126 -15.24 -14.45 17.88
C ALA A 126 -13.77 -14.25 18.31
N TRP A 127 -13.41 -14.59 19.54
CA TRP A 127 -12.04 -14.45 20.05
C TRP A 127 -11.18 -15.71 19.88
N GLU A 128 -11.76 -16.87 19.55
CA GLU A 128 -11.06 -18.16 19.43
C GLU A 128 -10.36 -18.34 18.07
N ASP A 129 -10.89 -17.79 16.97
CA ASP A 129 -10.42 -18.08 15.60
C ASP A 129 -9.29 -17.14 15.12
N GLU A 130 -9.31 -15.84 15.48
CA GLU A 130 -8.41 -14.83 14.89
C GLU A 130 -7.60 -14.00 15.91
N GLN A 131 -7.66 -14.32 17.21
CA GLN A 131 -7.14 -13.49 18.31
C GLN A 131 -7.65 -12.02 18.32
N ARG A 132 -8.52 -11.60 17.39
CA ARG A 132 -9.22 -10.29 17.30
C ARG A 132 -10.50 -10.41 16.49
N VAL A 133 -11.48 -9.58 16.83
CA VAL A 133 -12.78 -9.50 16.14
C VAL A 133 -12.63 -8.69 14.85
N ASN A 134 -13.09 -9.21 13.71
CA ASN A 134 -13.13 -8.45 12.47
C ASN A 134 -14.35 -7.49 12.40
N GLU A 135 -14.40 -6.60 11.41
CA GLU A 135 -15.44 -5.55 11.31
C GLU A 135 -16.87 -6.13 11.23
N SER A 136 -17.02 -7.29 10.59
CA SER A 136 -18.30 -7.98 10.45
C SER A 136 -18.74 -8.61 11.78
N GLU A 137 -17.83 -9.28 12.48
CA GLU A 137 -18.07 -9.86 13.81
C GLU A 137 -18.36 -8.79 14.86
N ALA A 138 -17.66 -7.65 14.82
CA ALA A 138 -17.89 -6.55 15.73
C ALA A 138 -19.32 -5.99 15.56
N ARG A 139 -19.79 -5.86 14.31
CA ARG A 139 -21.18 -5.46 14.02
C ARG A 139 -22.20 -6.49 14.48
N MET A 140 -21.91 -7.78 14.30
CA MET A 140 -22.78 -8.86 14.77
C MET A 140 -22.87 -8.86 16.31
N LEU A 141 -21.75 -8.70 17.01
CA LEU A 141 -21.70 -8.59 18.46
C LEU A 141 -22.42 -7.33 18.95
N GLU A 142 -22.27 -6.19 18.27
CA GLU A 142 -22.99 -4.96 18.60
C GLU A 142 -24.51 -5.13 18.43
N ALA A 143 -24.96 -5.64 17.30
CA ALA A 143 -26.38 -5.90 17.04
C ALA A 143 -26.96 -6.92 18.04
N LEU A 144 -26.20 -7.96 18.40
CA LEU A 144 -26.60 -8.94 19.41
C LEU A 144 -26.69 -8.30 20.80
N ARG A 145 -25.71 -7.45 21.16
CA ARG A 145 -25.70 -6.71 22.43
C ARG A 145 -26.93 -5.81 22.53
N GLU A 146 -27.28 -5.09 21.46
CA GLU A 146 -28.48 -4.25 21.40
C GLU A 146 -29.77 -5.08 21.49
N ALA A 147 -29.86 -6.18 20.75
CA ALA A 147 -31.03 -7.07 20.77
C ALA A 147 -31.27 -7.70 22.16
N LEU A 148 -30.19 -7.96 22.91
CA LEU A 148 -30.24 -8.46 24.28
C LEU A 148 -30.40 -7.36 25.34
N GLY A 149 -30.50 -6.08 24.93
CA GLY A 149 -30.63 -4.94 25.83
C GLY A 149 -29.43 -4.80 26.77
N MET A 150 -28.23 -5.13 26.28
CA MET A 150 -27.00 -5.11 27.04
C MET A 150 -26.28 -3.76 26.90
N SER A 151 -25.90 -3.19 28.03
CA SER A 151 -25.11 -1.97 28.14
C SER A 151 -23.63 -2.23 27.84
N MET A 152 -22.89 -1.18 27.48
CA MET A 152 -21.44 -1.25 27.30
C MET A 152 -20.73 -1.66 28.61
N ARG A 153 -21.26 -1.23 29.75
CA ARG A 153 -20.83 -1.69 31.07
C ARG A 153 -20.91 -3.21 31.22
N GLU A 154 -22.04 -3.82 30.87
CA GLU A 154 -22.21 -5.28 30.96
C GLU A 154 -21.25 -6.01 30.03
N HIS A 155 -21.00 -5.47 28.83
CA HIS A 155 -19.97 -5.99 27.92
C HIS A 155 -18.58 -6.00 28.58
N LEU A 156 -18.11 -4.85 29.09
CA LEU A 156 -16.80 -4.72 29.75
C LEU A 156 -16.65 -5.68 30.95
N LEU A 157 -17.72 -5.94 31.70
CA LEU A 157 -17.67 -6.93 32.79
C LEU A 157 -17.58 -8.37 32.28
N ILE A 158 -18.25 -8.70 31.17
CA ILE A 158 -18.24 -10.04 30.56
C ILE A 158 -16.86 -10.39 29.96
N GLU A 159 -16.11 -9.41 29.46
CA GLU A 159 -14.74 -9.63 28.97
C GLU A 159 -13.84 -10.28 30.03
N HIS A 160 -14.08 -9.99 31.31
CA HIS A 160 -13.33 -10.53 32.44
C HIS A 160 -13.91 -11.83 33.01
N HIS A 161 -14.99 -12.37 32.45
CA HIS A 161 -15.57 -13.64 32.89
C HIS A 161 -14.55 -14.79 32.67
N PRO A 162 -14.44 -15.79 33.57
CA PRO A 162 -13.41 -16.84 33.48
C PRO A 162 -13.32 -17.57 32.13
N GLU A 163 -14.46 -17.84 31.49
CA GLU A 163 -14.54 -18.48 30.16
C GLU A 163 -13.97 -17.63 29.01
N ILE A 164 -14.00 -16.30 29.16
CA ILE A 164 -13.52 -15.32 28.17
C ILE A 164 -12.09 -14.91 28.50
N ARG A 165 -11.79 -14.70 29.78
CA ARG A 165 -10.46 -14.34 30.31
C ARG A 165 -9.35 -15.22 29.75
N ARG A 166 -9.58 -16.54 29.69
CA ARG A 166 -8.61 -17.51 29.15
C ARG A 166 -8.17 -17.23 27.69
N LEU A 167 -8.96 -16.47 26.93
CA LEU A 167 -8.69 -16.16 25.52
C LEU A 167 -7.74 -14.96 25.37
N TRP A 168 -7.66 -14.05 26.35
CA TRP A 168 -6.82 -12.84 26.26
C TRP A 168 -5.76 -12.71 27.35
N ASP A 169 -5.90 -13.38 28.50
CA ASP A 169 -4.98 -13.29 29.67
C ASP A 169 -3.68 -14.08 29.45
N GLY A 170 -2.97 -13.75 28.38
CA GLY A 170 -1.66 -14.28 28.02
C GLY A 170 -0.52 -13.36 28.46
N SER A 171 0.71 -13.89 28.48
CA SER A 171 1.92 -13.15 28.90
C SER A 171 2.26 -11.91 28.06
N LYS A 172 1.62 -11.76 26.89
CA LYS A 172 1.78 -10.64 25.95
C LYS A 172 0.55 -9.72 25.85
N ALA A 173 -0.46 -9.86 26.71
CA ALA A 173 -1.72 -9.12 26.61
C ALA A 173 -1.50 -7.59 26.56
N TYR A 174 -0.63 -7.08 27.44
CA TYR A 174 -0.27 -5.67 27.46
C TYR A 174 0.43 -5.22 26.18
N GLU A 175 1.45 -5.94 25.73
CA GLU A 175 2.21 -5.62 24.51
C GLU A 175 1.30 -5.64 23.28
N SER A 176 0.37 -6.59 23.20
CA SER A 176 -0.61 -6.70 22.12
C SER A 176 -1.58 -5.52 22.10
N ALA A 177 -2.12 -5.11 23.25
CA ALA A 177 -3.00 -3.95 23.38
C ALA A 177 -2.27 -2.65 23.07
N ARG A 178 -1.07 -2.46 23.62
CA ARG A 178 -0.21 -1.30 23.36
C ARG A 178 0.10 -1.17 21.87
N ASN A 179 0.65 -2.22 21.26
CA ASN A 179 1.05 -2.18 19.85
C ASN A 179 -0.17 -1.93 18.94
N TYR A 180 -1.35 -2.43 19.32
CA TYR A 180 -2.59 -2.18 18.60
C TYR A 180 -2.98 -0.70 18.64
N LEU A 181 -3.06 -0.12 19.84
CA LEU A 181 -3.43 1.29 20.02
C LEU A 181 -2.44 2.24 19.33
N LEU A 182 -1.14 1.94 19.41
CA LEU A 182 -0.09 2.69 18.70
C LEU A 182 -0.22 2.55 17.18
N SER A 183 -0.40 1.32 16.68
CA SER A 183 -0.53 1.08 15.23
C SER A 183 -1.74 1.78 14.61
N ARG A 184 -2.83 1.91 15.39
CA ARG A 184 -4.05 2.58 14.98
C ARG A 184 -4.04 4.08 15.27
N GLY A 185 -3.03 4.61 15.95
CA GLY A 185 -2.94 6.05 16.27
C GLY A 185 -3.92 6.54 17.32
N ILE A 186 -4.58 5.63 18.04
CA ILE A 186 -5.44 5.99 19.19
C ILE A 186 -4.57 6.53 20.33
N VAL A 187 -3.37 5.95 20.48
CA VAL A 187 -2.34 6.44 21.39
C VAL A 187 -1.12 6.77 20.54
N LEU A 188 -0.48 7.91 20.82
CA LEU A 188 0.73 8.35 20.17
C LEU A 188 1.92 8.18 21.13
N ALA A 189 3.10 7.86 20.60
CA ALA A 189 4.32 7.73 21.39
C ALA A 189 5.32 8.80 20.98
N LEU A 190 5.64 9.72 21.88
CA LEU A 190 6.61 10.80 21.69
C LEU A 190 7.54 10.83 22.91
N ASP A 191 8.86 10.88 22.69
CA ASP A 191 9.88 11.04 23.75
C ASP A 191 9.68 10.13 24.99
N GLU A 192 9.46 8.82 24.78
CA GLU A 192 9.22 7.82 25.83
C GLU A 192 7.94 8.05 26.66
N GLN A 193 6.99 8.84 26.15
CA GLN A 193 5.66 9.05 26.71
C GLN A 193 4.57 8.55 25.78
N TYR A 194 3.48 8.02 26.36
CA TYR A 194 2.22 7.81 25.64
C TYR A 194 1.36 9.06 25.79
N ILE A 195 0.78 9.52 24.69
CA ILE A 195 -0.03 10.73 24.62
C ILE A 195 -1.38 10.39 23.95
N LEU A 196 -2.45 10.93 24.49
CA LEU A 196 -3.80 10.84 23.93
C LEU A 196 -4.32 12.24 23.58
N ALA A 197 -4.58 12.48 22.29
CA ALA A 197 -5.14 13.75 21.83
C ALA A 197 -6.59 13.95 22.29
N ASP A 198 -6.97 15.20 22.55
CA ASP A 198 -8.30 15.54 23.08
C ASP A 198 -9.44 15.17 22.14
N GLU A 199 -9.24 15.31 20.82
CA GLU A 199 -10.24 14.95 19.81
C GLU A 199 -10.55 13.45 19.85
N VAL A 200 -9.52 12.62 20.04
CA VAL A 200 -9.65 11.15 20.16
C VAL A 200 -10.28 10.78 21.49
N ARG A 201 -9.86 11.44 22.59
CA ARG A 201 -10.40 11.26 23.94
C ARG A 201 -11.92 11.43 23.97
N LEU A 202 -12.44 12.47 23.30
CA LEU A 202 -13.89 12.71 23.23
C LEU A 202 -14.63 11.53 22.57
N GLN A 203 -14.08 10.96 21.50
CA GLN A 203 -14.68 9.80 20.84
C GLN A 203 -14.60 8.52 21.68
N ILE A 204 -13.49 8.30 22.39
CA ILE A 204 -13.34 7.18 23.33
C ILE A 204 -14.39 7.29 24.46
N ARG A 205 -14.52 8.48 25.06
CA ARG A 205 -15.52 8.74 26.12
C ARG A 205 -16.93 8.45 25.62
N ARG A 206 -17.24 8.88 24.39
CA ARG A 206 -18.53 8.61 23.75
C ARG A 206 -18.77 7.12 23.54
N TYR A 207 -17.77 6.36 23.07
CA TYR A 207 -17.92 4.93 22.79
C TYR A 207 -18.21 4.11 24.06
N TRP A 208 -17.46 4.39 25.13
CA TRP A 208 -17.63 3.69 26.40
C TRP A 208 -18.71 4.29 27.33
N GLY A 209 -19.35 5.39 26.93
CA GLY A 209 -20.31 6.10 27.78
C GLY A 209 -19.67 6.66 29.05
N MET A 210 -18.42 7.12 28.98
CA MET A 210 -17.69 7.71 30.10
C MET A 210 -18.07 9.18 30.27
N GLU A 211 -18.87 9.45 31.30
CA GLU A 211 -19.40 10.78 31.56
C GLU A 211 -18.50 11.64 32.46
N LEU A 212 -17.71 11.03 33.35
CA LEU A 212 -16.78 11.71 34.25
C LEU A 212 -15.55 10.84 34.50
N HIS A 213 -14.42 11.47 34.84
CA HIS A 213 -13.24 10.76 35.34
C HIS A 213 -13.49 10.21 36.76
N ASP A 214 -12.79 9.15 37.15
CA ASP A 214 -13.03 8.50 38.45
C ASP A 214 -12.80 9.47 39.63
N ALA A 215 -11.94 10.49 39.50
CA ALA A 215 -11.74 11.51 40.53
C ALA A 215 -12.94 12.45 40.68
N ASP A 216 -13.44 13.01 39.59
CA ASP A 216 -14.55 13.97 39.61
C ASP A 216 -15.88 13.26 39.92
N TYR A 217 -16.02 12.01 39.48
CA TYR A 217 -17.16 11.18 39.84
C TYR A 217 -17.21 10.88 41.34
N ARG A 218 -16.07 10.62 42.00
CA ARG A 218 -16.01 10.49 43.47
C ARG A 218 -16.48 11.75 44.18
N VAL A 219 -16.08 12.93 43.68
CA VAL A 219 -16.50 14.23 44.24
C VAL A 219 -18.02 14.40 44.10
N LEU A 220 -18.60 14.05 42.94
CA LEU A 220 -20.04 14.08 42.72
C LEU A 220 -20.77 13.11 43.67
N LEU A 221 -20.32 11.86 43.78
CA LEU A 221 -20.93 10.85 44.64
C LEU A 221 -20.83 11.22 46.13
N ASP A 222 -19.80 11.95 46.53
CA ASP A 222 -19.67 12.45 47.90
C ASP A 222 -20.72 13.52 48.24
N GLN A 223 -21.26 14.25 47.26
CA GLN A 223 -22.39 15.16 47.47
C GLN A 223 -23.72 14.43 47.74
N LEU A 224 -23.80 13.12 47.46
CA LEU A 224 -25.01 12.33 47.65
C LEU A 224 -25.13 11.78 49.08
N THR A 225 -26.38 11.62 49.54
CA THR A 225 -26.66 11.05 50.86
C THR A 225 -26.40 9.54 50.88
N GLY A 226 -26.13 8.97 52.07
CA GLY A 226 -25.98 7.52 52.23
C GLY A 226 -27.24 6.70 51.89
N ALA A 227 -28.42 7.34 51.81
CA ALA A 227 -29.63 6.69 51.29
C ALA A 227 -29.61 6.61 49.75
N HIS A 228 -29.20 7.69 49.08
CA HIS A 228 -29.05 7.73 47.62
C HIS A 228 -28.03 6.69 47.13
N LEU A 229 -26.87 6.60 47.79
CA LEU A 229 -25.83 5.62 47.44
C LEU A 229 -26.30 4.17 47.64
N ARG A 230 -27.11 3.89 48.67
CA ARG A 230 -27.69 2.56 48.88
C ARG A 230 -28.73 2.19 47.82
N GLY A 231 -29.61 3.13 47.47
CA GLY A 231 -30.57 2.93 46.38
C GLY A 231 -29.88 2.68 45.04
N ALA A 232 -28.77 3.38 44.79
CA ALA A 232 -27.98 3.19 43.58
C ALA A 232 -27.31 1.81 43.50
N LEU A 233 -26.74 1.34 44.62
CA LEU A 233 -26.16 0.00 44.72
C LEU A 233 -27.23 -1.10 44.58
N GLU A 234 -28.40 -0.92 45.20
CA GLU A 234 -29.50 -1.89 45.15
C GLU A 234 -30.03 -2.06 43.71
N ALA A 235 -30.26 -0.96 43.00
CA ALA A 235 -30.74 -0.98 41.62
C ALA A 235 -29.78 -1.69 40.64
N HIS A 236 -28.48 -1.70 40.96
CA HIS A 236 -27.44 -2.32 40.13
C HIS A 236 -26.97 -3.68 40.65
N GLY A 237 -27.64 -4.24 41.66
CA GLY A 237 -27.34 -5.57 42.21
C GLY A 237 -25.99 -5.65 42.94
N LEU A 238 -25.54 -4.55 43.56
CA LEU A 238 -24.27 -4.45 44.27
C LEU A 238 -24.44 -4.55 45.80
N PRO A 239 -23.43 -5.05 46.54
CA PRO A 239 -23.50 -5.16 48.00
C PRO A 239 -23.74 -3.82 48.73
N LEU A 240 -24.71 -3.81 49.66
CA LEU A 240 -25.19 -2.58 50.35
C LEU A 240 -24.42 -2.20 51.63
N SER A 241 -23.63 -3.12 52.19
CA SER A 241 -22.90 -2.97 53.46
C SER A 241 -21.69 -2.02 53.33
N GLY A 242 -21.09 -1.59 54.44
CA GLY A 242 -19.84 -0.80 54.43
C GLY A 242 -19.97 0.70 54.75
N SER A 243 -18.83 1.39 54.73
CA SER A 243 -18.72 2.85 54.93
C SER A 243 -19.27 3.65 53.72
N LYS A 244 -19.38 4.98 53.83
CA LYS A 244 -19.79 5.82 52.69
C LYS A 244 -18.77 5.70 51.55
N ASP A 245 -17.49 5.81 51.88
CA ASP A 245 -16.38 5.73 50.93
C ASP A 245 -16.31 4.37 50.23
N GLU A 246 -16.52 3.27 50.98
CA GLU A 246 -16.59 1.94 50.40
C GLU A 246 -17.77 1.80 49.41
N ARG A 247 -18.91 2.45 49.67
CA ARG A 247 -20.04 2.46 48.72
C ARG A 247 -19.72 3.26 47.46
N ILE A 248 -19.01 4.39 47.60
CA ILE A 248 -18.56 5.20 46.47
C ILE A 248 -17.58 4.39 45.61
N GLU A 249 -16.57 3.76 46.21
CA GLU A 249 -15.63 2.91 45.48
C GLU A 249 -16.32 1.76 44.76
N ARG A 250 -17.36 1.14 45.36
CA ARG A 250 -18.13 0.09 44.68
C ARG A 250 -18.89 0.58 43.44
N LEU A 251 -19.41 1.81 43.46
CA LEU A 251 -20.07 2.41 42.29
C LEU A 251 -19.06 2.72 41.18
N VAL A 252 -17.88 3.25 41.54
CA VAL A 252 -16.80 3.58 40.60
C VAL A 252 -16.16 2.31 40.01
N GLN A 253 -15.83 1.32 40.85
CA GLN A 253 -15.25 0.04 40.42
C GLN A 253 -16.25 -0.81 39.64
N GLY A 254 -17.54 -0.72 39.97
CA GLY A 254 -18.63 -1.38 39.25
C GLY A 254 -18.99 -0.74 37.90
N LEU A 255 -18.24 0.29 37.47
CA LEU A 255 -18.41 1.01 36.20
C LEU A 255 -19.82 1.60 36.04
N ILE A 256 -20.45 2.08 37.13
CA ILE A 256 -21.77 2.73 37.07
C ILE A 256 -21.61 4.15 36.52
N SER A 257 -22.47 4.55 35.58
CA SER A 257 -22.43 5.92 35.05
C SER A 257 -23.05 6.93 36.05
N PRO A 258 -22.54 8.18 36.11
CA PRO A 258 -23.15 9.28 36.84
C PRO A 258 -24.64 9.48 36.51
N SER A 259 -25.01 9.45 35.24
CA SER A 259 -26.40 9.57 34.76
C SER A 259 -27.30 8.51 35.36
N SER A 260 -26.87 7.24 35.36
CA SER A 260 -27.63 6.13 35.96
C SER A 260 -27.91 6.43 37.43
N VAL A 261 -26.91 6.91 38.17
CA VAL A 261 -27.07 7.27 39.59
C VAL A 261 -28.02 8.45 39.80
N LEU A 262 -27.86 9.50 39.00
CA LEU A 262 -28.64 10.74 39.12
C LEU A 262 -30.09 10.57 38.64
N GLU A 263 -30.35 9.74 37.62
CA GLU A 263 -31.69 9.44 37.12
C GLU A 263 -32.55 8.69 38.15
N MET A 264 -31.93 7.97 39.09
CA MET A 264 -32.64 7.33 40.20
C MET A 264 -33.12 8.33 41.26
N LEU A 265 -32.55 9.55 41.30
CA LEU A 265 -32.95 10.58 42.25
C LEU A 265 -34.30 11.20 41.86
N SER A 266 -35.04 11.70 42.84
CA SER A 266 -36.26 12.44 42.55
C SER A 266 -35.91 13.80 41.91
N LEU A 267 -36.85 14.39 41.18
CA LEU A 267 -36.66 15.73 40.62
C LEU A 267 -36.42 16.77 41.73
N ALA A 268 -36.96 16.56 42.94
CA ALA A 268 -36.70 17.44 44.09
C ALA A 268 -35.23 17.35 44.54
N ASP A 269 -34.71 16.13 44.69
CA ASP A 269 -33.32 15.89 45.12
C ASP A 269 -32.31 16.44 44.10
N LEU A 270 -32.57 16.29 42.80
CA LEU A 270 -31.72 16.86 41.74
C LEU A 270 -31.73 18.39 41.76
N LYS A 271 -32.88 19.00 42.05
CA LYS A 271 -33.01 20.46 42.17
C LYS A 271 -32.29 21.00 43.41
N ASP A 272 -32.29 20.23 44.50
CA ASP A 272 -31.57 20.56 45.73
C ASP A 272 -30.05 20.43 45.55
N LEU A 273 -29.60 19.36 44.87
CA LEU A 273 -28.20 19.18 44.48
C LEU A 273 -27.72 20.33 43.57
N ALA A 274 -28.49 20.68 42.53
CA ALA A 274 -28.18 21.79 41.64
C ALA A 274 -28.14 23.15 42.37
N ARG A 275 -29.02 23.37 43.37
CA ARG A 275 -29.00 24.59 44.20
C ARG A 275 -27.79 24.64 45.11
N GLY A 276 -27.37 23.51 45.66
CA GLY A 276 -26.14 23.38 46.44
C GLY A 276 -24.87 23.69 45.63
N LEU A 277 -24.92 23.46 44.33
CA LEU A 277 -23.84 23.74 43.37
C LEU A 277 -23.97 25.13 42.69
N GLY A 278 -24.95 25.95 43.07
CA GLY A 278 -25.13 27.31 42.53
C GLY A 278 -25.69 27.38 41.10
N MET A 279 -26.35 26.32 40.61
CA MET A 279 -26.84 26.22 39.23
C MET A 279 -28.30 26.65 39.06
N GLN A 280 -28.72 26.98 37.83
CA GLN A 280 -30.11 27.27 37.47
C GLN A 280 -30.98 25.98 37.42
N VAL A 281 -32.15 26.05 38.05
CA VAL A 281 -32.96 24.87 38.49
C VAL A 281 -34.25 24.67 37.65
N SER A 282 -34.51 25.52 36.64
CA SER A 282 -35.75 25.55 35.86
C SER A 282 -35.85 24.50 34.75
N LEU A 283 -34.95 23.52 34.73
CA LEU A 283 -34.80 22.55 33.64
C LEU A 283 -35.62 21.27 33.86
N VAL A 284 -35.86 20.54 32.77
CA VAL A 284 -36.45 19.19 32.79
C VAL A 284 -35.45 18.21 33.42
N LYS A 285 -35.93 17.10 34.02
CA LYS A 285 -35.08 16.14 34.76
C LYS A 285 -33.81 15.72 33.99
N ALA A 286 -33.94 15.34 32.72
CA ALA A 286 -32.82 14.90 31.88
C ALA A 286 -31.78 16.01 31.62
N GLU A 287 -32.25 17.25 31.39
CA GLU A 287 -31.40 18.42 31.19
C GLU A 287 -30.66 18.81 32.47
N LEU A 288 -31.33 18.66 33.63
CA LEU A 288 -30.75 18.93 34.93
C LEU A 288 -29.64 17.93 35.27
N VAL A 289 -29.86 16.64 35.01
CA VAL A 289 -28.83 15.58 35.13
C VAL A 289 -27.62 15.92 34.26
N SER A 290 -27.87 16.26 32.99
CA SER A 290 -26.80 16.65 32.05
C SER A 290 -26.00 17.86 32.53
N ARG A 291 -26.67 18.87 33.10
CA ARG A 291 -26.02 20.09 33.61
C ARG A 291 -25.18 19.84 34.86
N ILE A 292 -25.66 18.97 35.76
CA ILE A 292 -24.90 18.57 36.95
C ILE A 292 -23.63 17.82 36.54
N ILE A 293 -23.73 16.88 35.60
CA ILE A 293 -22.55 16.16 35.08
C ILE A 293 -21.55 17.15 34.45
N ALA A 294 -22.02 18.07 33.60
CA ALA A 294 -21.17 19.09 32.98
C ALA A 294 -20.46 20.00 34.01
N HIS A 295 -21.09 20.29 35.15
CA HIS A 295 -20.47 21.07 36.24
C HIS A 295 -19.22 20.40 36.82
N PHE A 296 -19.25 19.08 36.99
CA PHE A 296 -18.13 18.33 37.54
C PHE A 296 -17.10 17.97 36.47
N ASP A 297 -17.50 17.87 35.21
CA ASP A 297 -16.58 17.65 34.08
C ASP A 297 -15.76 18.93 33.80
N HIS A 298 -16.35 20.13 33.93
CA HIS A 298 -15.72 21.43 33.73
C HIS A 298 -16.01 22.35 34.93
N PRO A 299 -15.22 22.29 36.02
CA PRO A 299 -15.42 23.15 37.18
C PRO A 299 -15.25 24.63 36.78
N PRO A 300 -16.13 25.54 37.24
CA PRO A 300 -16.10 26.94 36.83
C PRO A 300 -14.91 27.67 37.44
N GLU A 301 -13.79 27.70 36.74
CA GLU A 301 -12.75 28.72 36.90
C GLU A 301 -12.53 29.41 35.55
N HIS A 302 -12.76 30.72 35.56
CA HIS A 302 -12.56 31.71 34.50
C HIS A 302 -13.44 31.61 33.23
N THR A 303 -14.41 32.53 33.21
CA THR A 303 -14.81 33.30 32.03
C THR A 303 -13.56 33.91 31.38
N ASP A 304 -12.84 33.10 30.60
CA ASP A 304 -12.17 33.64 29.44
C ASP A 304 -13.23 33.66 28.34
N ALA A 305 -13.32 34.82 27.70
CA ALA A 305 -14.30 35.14 26.69
C ALA A 305 -14.46 33.96 25.72
N GLU A 306 -15.69 33.70 25.29
CA GLU A 306 -15.89 33.11 23.98
C GLU A 306 -15.00 33.92 23.03
N GLU A 307 -13.83 33.40 22.67
CA GLU A 307 -13.10 33.87 21.53
C GLU A 307 -14.05 33.59 20.38
N GLU A 308 -14.82 34.61 20.01
CA GLU A 308 -15.32 34.76 18.66
C GLU A 308 -14.09 34.60 17.78
N VAL A 309 -13.86 33.38 17.31
CA VAL A 309 -12.95 33.12 16.22
C VAL A 309 -13.55 33.93 15.08
N VAL A 310 -13.01 35.12 14.86
CA VAL A 310 -13.22 35.87 13.63
C VAL A 310 -12.55 35.02 12.56
N GLN A 311 -13.28 34.03 12.06
CA GLN A 311 -12.95 33.36 10.82
C GLN A 311 -12.96 34.47 9.76
N GLU A 312 -11.85 34.61 9.03
CA GLU A 312 -11.86 35.35 7.78
C GLU A 312 -13.08 34.84 6.99
N VAL A 313 -13.97 35.76 6.62
CA VAL A 313 -15.19 35.42 5.88
C VAL A 313 -14.74 34.95 4.49
N GLU A 314 -14.42 33.66 4.37
CA GLU A 314 -14.50 32.98 3.09
C GLU A 314 -15.96 33.12 2.64
N GLU A 315 -16.17 33.69 1.46
CA GLU A 315 -17.51 33.80 0.88
C GLU A 315 -18.11 32.40 0.78
N GLU A 316 -19.12 32.16 1.60
CA GLU A 316 -19.76 30.87 1.70
C GLU A 316 -20.39 30.50 0.34
N PRO A 317 -20.08 29.32 -0.22
CA PRO A 317 -20.57 28.99 -1.55
C PRO A 317 -22.10 28.92 -1.56
N PRO A 318 -22.76 29.38 -2.64
CA PRO A 318 -24.21 29.37 -2.70
C PRO A 318 -24.75 27.95 -2.65
N ARG A 319 -25.83 27.74 -1.89
CA ARG A 319 -26.56 26.46 -1.86
C ARG A 319 -27.06 26.10 -3.25
N LYS A 320 -26.82 24.85 -3.65
CA LYS A 320 -27.31 24.24 -4.90
C LYS A 320 -28.63 23.49 -4.67
N LEU A 321 -28.82 22.91 -3.47
CA LEU A 321 -30.05 22.17 -3.09
C LEU A 321 -31.11 23.07 -2.43
N GLY A 322 -32.38 22.80 -2.72
CA GLY A 322 -33.51 23.38 -1.99
C GLY A 322 -33.63 22.84 -0.55
N ALA A 323 -34.31 23.56 0.34
CA ALA A 323 -34.45 23.16 1.75
C ALA A 323 -35.10 21.77 1.93
N GLU A 324 -36.09 21.43 1.10
CA GLU A 324 -36.75 20.11 1.13
C GLU A 324 -35.85 18.99 0.59
N GLU A 325 -35.10 19.25 -0.48
CA GLU A 325 -34.15 18.30 -1.06
C GLU A 325 -32.99 18.00 -0.10
N LEU A 326 -32.46 19.04 0.55
CA LEU A 326 -31.42 18.92 1.57
C LEU A 326 -31.92 18.15 2.80
N TYR A 327 -33.15 18.39 3.23
CA TYR A 327 -33.77 17.64 4.31
C TYR A 327 -33.91 16.15 3.95
N GLY A 328 -34.39 15.85 2.72
CA GLY A 328 -34.47 14.49 2.19
C GLY A 328 -33.11 13.80 2.14
N LEU A 329 -32.07 14.47 1.66
CA LEU A 329 -30.71 13.94 1.63
C LEU A 329 -30.15 13.67 3.04
N LEU A 330 -30.23 14.64 3.94
CA LEU A 330 -29.75 14.50 5.33
C LEU A 330 -30.53 13.44 6.13
N SER A 331 -31.77 13.12 5.72
CA SER A 331 -32.53 12.03 6.32
C SER A 331 -31.89 10.66 6.11
N THR A 332 -31.11 10.47 5.03
CA THR A 332 -30.39 9.23 4.74
C THR A 332 -29.15 9.03 5.62
N PHE A 333 -28.67 10.10 6.27
CA PHE A 333 -27.48 10.11 7.11
C PHE A 333 -27.79 9.45 8.46
N SER A 334 -26.78 8.84 9.08
CA SER A 334 -26.93 8.30 10.42
C SER A 334 -27.00 9.44 11.44
N GLY A 335 -27.66 9.20 12.58
CA GLY A 335 -27.72 10.19 13.66
C GLY A 335 -26.34 10.61 14.20
N ASN A 336 -25.32 9.77 13.99
CA ASN A 336 -23.93 10.02 14.37
C ASN A 336 -23.23 10.97 13.38
N LEU A 337 -23.43 10.80 12.07
CA LEU A 337 -22.88 11.71 11.05
C LEU A 337 -23.48 13.12 11.18
N LEU A 338 -24.78 13.21 11.44
CA LEU A 338 -25.45 14.50 11.68
C LEU A 338 -24.91 15.20 12.94
N TYR A 339 -24.59 14.42 13.98
CA TYR A 339 -23.97 14.94 15.20
C TYR A 339 -22.55 15.46 14.93
N GLU A 340 -21.75 14.72 14.14
CA GLU A 340 -20.39 15.13 13.75
C GLU A 340 -20.39 16.42 12.94
N MET A 341 -21.31 16.54 11.97
CA MET A 341 -21.48 17.77 11.19
C MET A 341 -21.85 18.97 12.07
N LEU A 342 -22.83 18.79 12.97
CA LEU A 342 -23.20 19.86 13.92
C LEU A 342 -22.02 20.24 14.83
N ALA A 343 -21.24 19.26 15.29
CA ALA A 343 -20.07 19.53 16.13
C ALA A 343 -18.98 20.29 15.38
N ALA A 344 -18.65 19.88 14.16
CA ALA A 344 -17.64 20.53 13.32
C ALA A 344 -18.02 21.97 12.94
N LEU A 345 -19.32 22.25 12.80
CA LEU A 345 -19.86 23.58 12.47
C LEU A 345 -20.18 24.45 13.70
N GLY A 346 -19.89 23.98 14.92
CA GLY A 346 -20.16 24.73 16.16
C GLY A 346 -21.64 24.87 16.52
N LEU A 347 -22.52 23.99 16.01
CA LEU A 347 -23.97 24.07 16.20
C LEU A 347 -24.47 23.20 17.38
N PRO A 348 -25.63 23.53 18.00
CA PRO A 348 -26.19 22.78 19.12
C PRO A 348 -26.55 21.32 18.78
N ARG A 349 -26.09 20.39 19.63
CA ARG A 349 -26.06 18.94 19.37
C ARG A 349 -27.24 18.15 19.95
N SER A 350 -28.13 18.79 20.72
CA SER A 350 -29.22 18.16 21.47
C SER A 350 -30.46 17.86 20.62
N GLY A 351 -31.34 16.97 21.09
CA GLY A 351 -32.63 16.68 20.41
C GLY A 351 -32.59 15.47 19.46
N THR A 352 -33.75 15.22 18.84
CA THR A 352 -34.02 14.08 17.96
C THR A 352 -33.32 14.21 16.61
N LYS A 353 -33.28 13.15 15.80
CA LYS A 353 -32.69 13.18 14.45
C LYS A 353 -33.34 14.26 13.58
N ALA A 354 -34.66 14.44 13.67
CA ALA A 354 -35.39 15.47 12.95
C ALA A 354 -34.93 16.88 13.37
N ASP A 355 -34.81 17.13 14.68
CA ASP A 355 -34.34 18.44 15.20
C ASP A 355 -32.92 18.77 14.71
N ARG A 356 -32.05 17.76 14.61
CA ARG A 356 -30.67 17.93 14.10
C ARG A 356 -30.64 18.25 12.61
N ILE A 357 -31.50 17.62 11.82
CA ILE A 357 -31.60 17.88 10.38
C ILE A 357 -32.16 19.29 10.15
N SER A 358 -33.23 19.67 10.85
CA SER A 358 -33.82 21.01 10.72
C SER A 358 -32.80 22.11 11.02
N ARG A 359 -31.95 21.94 12.05
CA ARG A 359 -30.89 22.91 12.36
C ARG A 359 -29.81 23.01 11.28
N LEU A 360 -29.45 21.90 10.63
CA LEU A 360 -28.52 21.94 9.51
C LEU A 360 -29.15 22.67 8.31
N VAL A 361 -30.41 22.37 7.99
CA VAL A 361 -31.15 23.03 6.90
C VAL A 361 -31.33 24.53 7.17
N GLU A 362 -31.56 24.94 8.42
CA GLU A 362 -31.73 26.34 8.82
C GLU A 362 -30.40 27.10 9.05
N SER A 363 -29.26 26.40 9.09
CA SER A 363 -27.94 27.02 9.31
C SER A 363 -27.51 27.90 8.11
N PRO A 364 -26.53 28.82 8.25
CA PRO A 364 -26.01 29.58 7.10
C PRO A 364 -25.19 28.72 6.13
N TYR A 365 -24.65 27.59 6.60
CA TYR A 365 -23.71 26.75 5.85
C TYR A 365 -24.26 26.16 4.56
N SER A 366 -23.42 26.09 3.53
CA SER A 366 -23.73 25.37 2.29
C SER A 366 -23.65 23.85 2.50
N GLU A 367 -24.38 23.07 1.71
CA GLU A 367 -24.28 21.61 1.72
C GLU A 367 -22.86 21.10 1.37
N TYR A 368 -22.10 21.86 0.56
CA TYR A 368 -20.70 21.56 0.27
C TYR A 368 -19.85 21.69 1.54
N THR A 369 -19.98 22.80 2.27
CA THR A 369 -19.27 23.05 3.54
C THR A 369 -19.63 22.01 4.60
N MET A 370 -20.92 21.63 4.65
CA MET A 370 -21.45 20.57 5.50
C MET A 370 -20.83 19.20 5.22
N PHE A 371 -20.80 18.78 3.96
CA PHE A 371 -20.29 17.46 3.57
C PHE A 371 -18.76 17.40 3.60
N GLN A 372 -18.08 18.55 3.50
CA GLN A 372 -16.62 18.62 3.65
C GLN A 372 -16.14 18.24 5.06
N GLN A 373 -17.01 18.32 6.06
CA GLN A 373 -16.69 17.87 7.43
C GLN A 373 -16.69 16.34 7.59
N LEU A 374 -17.21 15.60 6.61
CA LEU A 374 -17.31 14.14 6.67
C LEU A 374 -16.14 13.46 5.95
N ARG A 375 -15.84 12.21 6.30
CA ARG A 375 -14.80 11.44 5.58
C ARG A 375 -15.34 10.97 4.24
N ARG A 376 -14.44 10.83 3.26
CA ARG A 376 -14.77 10.28 1.93
C ARG A 376 -15.47 8.92 2.02
N LYS A 377 -15.00 8.02 2.90
CA LYS A 377 -15.60 6.69 3.12
C LYS A 377 -17.08 6.78 3.54
N ASP A 378 -17.43 7.76 4.37
CA ASP A 378 -18.80 7.97 4.84
C ASP A 378 -19.68 8.53 3.72
N LEU A 379 -19.15 9.48 2.93
CA LEU A 379 -19.82 10.02 1.73
C LEU A 379 -20.05 8.94 0.66
N VAL A 380 -19.07 8.05 0.46
CA VAL A 380 -19.17 6.89 -0.44
C VAL A 380 -20.25 5.91 0.04
N ALA A 381 -20.35 5.67 1.35
CA ALA A 381 -21.40 4.82 1.91
C ALA A 381 -22.80 5.40 1.65
N ILE A 382 -22.96 6.72 1.71
CA ILE A 382 -24.21 7.41 1.36
C ILE A 382 -24.47 7.31 -0.15
N CYS A 383 -23.46 7.53 -0.99
CA CYS A 383 -23.58 7.33 -2.45
C CYS A 383 -24.04 5.92 -2.79
N ARG A 384 -23.51 4.87 -2.13
CA ARG A 384 -23.98 3.49 -2.31
C ARG A 384 -25.45 3.30 -1.96
N LYS A 385 -25.92 3.92 -0.86
CA LYS A 385 -27.34 3.86 -0.45
C LYS A 385 -28.26 4.56 -1.45
N MET A 386 -27.78 5.60 -2.11
CA MET A 386 -28.50 6.36 -3.13
C MET A 386 -28.27 5.83 -4.56
N ASN A 387 -27.58 4.69 -4.71
CA ASN A 387 -27.20 4.11 -6.00
C ASN A 387 -26.43 5.08 -6.93
N LEU A 388 -25.61 5.96 -6.33
CA LEU A 388 -24.77 6.93 -7.03
C LEU A 388 -23.36 6.37 -7.27
N PRO A 389 -22.68 6.79 -8.35
CA PRO A 389 -21.31 6.36 -8.61
C PRO A 389 -20.33 6.77 -7.51
N ILE A 390 -19.41 5.87 -7.14
CA ILE A 390 -18.54 5.98 -5.94
C ILE A 390 -17.07 6.32 -6.22
N TYR A 391 -16.72 6.61 -7.48
CA TYR A 391 -15.36 6.94 -7.88
C TYR A 391 -15.01 8.41 -7.54
N GLY A 392 -13.77 8.85 -7.78
CA GLY A 392 -13.38 10.26 -7.68
C GLY A 392 -12.89 10.76 -6.31
N LEU A 393 -12.33 11.99 -6.29
CA LEU A 393 -11.85 12.67 -5.07
C LEU A 393 -13.03 13.10 -4.18
N LYS A 394 -12.76 13.44 -2.91
CA LYS A 394 -13.79 13.81 -1.93
C LYS A 394 -14.72 14.89 -2.45
N ASP A 395 -14.20 15.96 -3.05
CA ASP A 395 -14.99 17.05 -3.61
C ASP A 395 -15.91 16.59 -4.74
N GLU A 396 -15.46 15.67 -5.60
CA GLU A 396 -16.28 15.12 -6.69
C GLU A 396 -17.43 14.23 -6.16
N VAL A 397 -17.20 13.55 -5.04
CA VAL A 397 -18.24 12.76 -4.35
C VAL A 397 -19.27 13.70 -3.73
N ILE A 398 -18.83 14.81 -3.13
CA ILE A 398 -19.70 15.86 -2.60
C ILE A 398 -20.52 16.50 -3.72
N GLU A 399 -19.90 16.89 -4.83
CA GLU A 399 -20.61 17.46 -5.98
C GLU A 399 -21.69 16.52 -6.53
N ARG A 400 -21.42 15.21 -6.56
CA ARG A 400 -22.40 14.20 -6.94
C ARG A 400 -23.55 14.07 -5.96
N LEU A 401 -23.28 14.10 -4.66
CA LEU A 401 -24.32 14.10 -3.62
C LEU A 401 -25.19 15.36 -3.72
N CYS A 402 -24.58 16.52 -3.99
CA CYS A 402 -25.30 17.78 -4.20
C CYS A 402 -26.09 17.83 -5.52
N ALA A 403 -25.80 16.94 -6.48
CA ALA A 403 -26.47 16.86 -7.78
C ALA A 403 -27.48 15.70 -7.88
N ALA A 404 -27.68 14.94 -6.80
CA ALA A 404 -28.57 13.79 -6.80
C ALA A 404 -30.06 14.20 -6.79
N PRO A 405 -30.93 13.53 -7.57
CA PRO A 405 -32.38 13.78 -7.51
C PRO A 405 -32.96 13.36 -6.15
N ALA A 406 -33.98 14.10 -5.68
CA ALA A 406 -34.67 13.76 -4.44
C ALA A 406 -35.27 12.34 -4.50
N PRO A 407 -35.16 11.53 -3.44
CA PRO A 407 -35.77 10.20 -3.44
C PRO A 407 -37.30 10.32 -3.48
N GLU A 408 -37.94 9.67 -4.47
CA GLU A 408 -39.39 9.56 -4.53
C GLU A 408 -39.91 8.70 -3.37
N GLU A 409 -40.93 9.17 -2.66
CA GLU A 409 -41.43 8.60 -1.38
C GLU A 409 -42.06 7.19 -1.48
N GLU A 410 -42.20 6.60 -2.68
CA GLU A 410 -42.97 5.37 -2.87
C GLU A 410 -42.21 4.05 -2.65
N GLU A 411 -40.87 3.99 -2.76
CA GLU A 411 -40.13 2.71 -2.64
C GLU A 411 -39.70 2.33 -1.20
N ALA A 412 -39.84 3.22 -0.22
CA ALA A 412 -39.38 2.97 1.16
C ALA A 412 -40.33 2.07 1.99
N LEU A 413 -41.56 1.83 1.52
CA LEU A 413 -42.59 1.10 2.27
C LEU A 413 -42.70 -0.39 1.92
N GLU A 414 -42.14 -0.86 0.79
CA GLU A 414 -42.21 -2.28 0.40
C GLU A 414 -41.02 -3.13 0.88
N ALA A 415 -39.91 -2.51 1.29
CA ALA A 415 -38.71 -3.24 1.75
C ALA A 415 -38.84 -3.92 3.13
N ALA A 416 -39.99 -3.79 3.82
CA ALA A 416 -40.17 -4.24 5.20
C ALA A 416 -41.03 -5.51 5.38
N VAL A 417 -41.59 -6.13 4.31
CA VAL A 417 -42.41 -7.34 4.49
C VAL A 417 -42.20 -8.35 3.35
N VAL A 418 -41.64 -9.51 3.72
CA VAL A 418 -41.96 -10.90 3.29
C VAL A 418 -40.68 -11.74 3.16
N THR A 419 -40.57 -12.70 4.08
CA THR A 419 -39.67 -13.86 4.07
C THR A 419 -40.15 -14.96 3.11
N ASP A 420 -39.17 -15.63 2.51
CA ASP A 420 -39.12 -17.03 2.07
C ASP A 420 -40.12 -17.51 0.99
N SER A 421 -39.59 -17.86 -0.20
CA SER A 421 -40.03 -19.01 -1.02
C SER A 421 -39.13 -19.21 -2.26
N VAL A 422 -38.98 -20.48 -2.64
CA VAL A 422 -38.04 -21.08 -3.60
C VAL A 422 -38.39 -20.82 -5.10
N MET A 423 -37.34 -20.77 -5.94
CA MET A 423 -37.21 -20.79 -7.42
C MET A 423 -38.23 -21.70 -8.19
N PRO A 424 -38.55 -21.50 -9.52
CA PRO A 424 -37.56 -21.50 -10.64
C PRO A 424 -37.86 -20.76 -12.00
N VAL A 425 -36.77 -20.55 -12.76
CA VAL A 425 -36.56 -20.57 -14.25
C VAL A 425 -37.60 -19.95 -15.21
N ALA A 426 -37.21 -18.96 -16.03
CA ALA A 426 -37.32 -18.92 -17.50
C ALA A 426 -36.79 -17.60 -18.10
N ALA A 427 -36.29 -17.68 -19.33
CA ALA A 427 -35.73 -16.60 -20.16
C ALA A 427 -36.79 -15.65 -20.74
N GLU A 428 -36.44 -14.39 -21.01
CA GLU A 428 -36.56 -13.72 -22.32
C GLU A 428 -36.09 -12.26 -22.26
N GLU A 429 -35.75 -11.77 -23.44
CA GLU A 429 -35.06 -10.54 -23.81
C GLU A 429 -35.91 -9.28 -23.58
N ASP A 430 -35.30 -8.19 -23.07
CA ASP A 430 -35.50 -6.81 -23.57
C ASP A 430 -34.61 -5.84 -22.78
N GLN A 431 -33.60 -5.26 -23.45
CA GLN A 431 -32.86 -4.11 -22.93
C GLN A 431 -33.52 -2.83 -23.49
N PRO A 432 -34.08 -1.94 -22.65
CA PRO A 432 -34.49 -0.63 -23.14
C PRO A 432 -33.24 0.24 -23.32
N ALA A 433 -33.11 0.79 -24.53
CA ALA A 433 -32.07 1.72 -24.92
C ALA A 433 -32.04 2.96 -24.00
N LEU A 434 -30.95 3.13 -23.26
CA LEU A 434 -30.64 4.37 -22.55
C LEU A 434 -30.25 5.44 -23.59
N GLN A 435 -31.12 6.43 -23.76
CA GLN A 435 -30.80 7.67 -24.47
C GLN A 435 -29.77 8.47 -23.66
N GLU A 436 -28.51 8.44 -24.08
CA GLU A 436 -27.50 9.38 -23.61
C GLU A 436 -27.85 10.79 -24.10
N SER A 437 -28.34 11.64 -23.18
CA SER A 437 -28.45 13.08 -23.39
C SER A 437 -27.52 13.79 -22.41
N GLY A 438 -26.35 14.24 -22.91
CA GLY A 438 -25.32 14.81 -22.04
C GLY A 438 -24.07 15.37 -22.72
N ARG A 439 -24.23 16.25 -23.73
CA ARG A 439 -23.25 17.27 -24.17
C ARG A 439 -21.75 16.86 -24.28
N ASP A 440 -21.37 16.26 -25.40
CA ASP A 440 -19.98 16.30 -25.90
C ASP A 440 -19.70 17.67 -26.54
N LYS A 441 -19.02 18.57 -25.82
CA LYS A 441 -18.25 19.65 -26.45
C LYS A 441 -16.78 19.25 -26.42
N ALA A 442 -16.31 18.63 -27.51
CA ALA A 442 -14.88 18.43 -27.74
C ALA A 442 -14.18 19.79 -27.67
N VAL A 443 -13.30 19.99 -26.69
CA VAL A 443 -12.46 21.18 -26.57
C VAL A 443 -11.45 21.16 -27.72
N SER A 444 -11.33 22.25 -28.47
CA SER A 444 -10.33 22.38 -29.55
C SER A 444 -8.93 22.14 -28.98
N ALA A 445 -8.13 21.24 -29.59
CA ALA A 445 -6.77 20.92 -29.12
C ALA A 445 -5.87 22.16 -28.97
N SER A 446 -6.07 23.16 -29.83
CA SER A 446 -5.38 24.46 -29.79
C SER A 446 -5.68 25.30 -28.55
N ALA A 447 -6.73 24.98 -27.79
CA ALA A 447 -7.12 25.69 -26.57
C ALA A 447 -6.48 25.09 -25.30
N VAL A 448 -5.75 23.98 -25.43
CA VAL A 448 -5.08 23.31 -24.30
C VAL A 448 -3.79 24.08 -23.93
N PRO A 449 -3.60 24.48 -22.66
CA PRO A 449 -2.39 25.17 -22.24
C PRO A 449 -1.14 24.34 -22.53
N GLY A 450 -0.09 24.98 -23.07
CA GLY A 450 1.16 24.29 -23.43
C GLY A 450 1.11 23.45 -24.72
N PHE A 451 -0.02 23.38 -25.43
CA PHE A 451 -0.12 22.67 -26.72
C PHE A 451 0.86 23.22 -27.76
N GLU A 452 1.02 24.54 -27.84
CA GLU A 452 1.95 25.18 -28.77
C GLU A 452 3.41 24.73 -28.56
N TYR A 453 3.81 24.51 -27.30
CA TYR A 453 5.13 23.95 -27.00
C TYR A 453 5.27 22.51 -27.49
N ALA A 454 4.27 21.65 -27.25
CA ALA A 454 4.29 20.27 -27.70
C ALA A 454 4.32 20.18 -29.24
N PHE A 455 3.52 21.02 -29.91
CA PHE A 455 3.46 21.11 -31.36
C PHE A 455 4.78 21.57 -31.99
N GLN A 456 5.43 22.58 -31.41
CA GLN A 456 6.70 23.11 -31.93
C GLN A 456 7.89 22.18 -31.68
N ASN A 457 8.00 21.59 -30.48
CA ASN A 457 9.16 20.78 -30.09
C ASN A 457 9.03 19.31 -30.50
N TYR A 458 7.81 18.80 -30.66
CA TYR A 458 7.53 17.39 -30.95
C TYR A 458 6.49 17.23 -32.08
N PRO A 459 6.79 17.69 -33.32
CA PRO A 459 5.85 17.66 -34.44
C PRO A 459 5.56 16.25 -34.97
N MET A 460 6.39 15.25 -34.64
CA MET A 460 6.18 13.85 -35.02
C MET A 460 5.10 13.15 -34.18
N LEU A 461 4.70 13.73 -33.05
CA LEU A 461 3.62 13.21 -32.22
C LEU A 461 2.27 13.48 -32.86
N ALA A 462 1.33 12.55 -32.68
CA ALA A 462 -0.04 12.77 -33.11
C ALA A 462 -0.73 13.82 -32.21
N GLU A 463 -1.79 14.46 -32.69
CA GLU A 463 -2.46 15.56 -31.97
C GLU A 463 -2.91 15.19 -30.54
N ASP A 464 -3.47 14.00 -30.36
CA ASP A 464 -3.84 13.43 -29.05
C ASP A 464 -2.64 13.23 -28.12
N GLN A 465 -1.52 12.77 -28.68
CA GLN A 465 -0.24 12.64 -27.97
C GLN A 465 0.33 13.99 -27.57
N GLN A 466 0.20 15.01 -28.42
CA GLN A 466 0.62 16.38 -28.14
C GLN A 466 -0.22 17.00 -27.02
N VAL A 467 -1.54 16.78 -27.04
CA VAL A 467 -2.45 17.22 -25.96
C VAL A 467 -2.07 16.54 -24.63
N MET A 468 -1.89 15.21 -24.62
CA MET A 468 -1.48 14.50 -23.40
C MET A 468 -0.12 14.96 -22.88
N LEU A 469 0.85 15.19 -23.77
CA LEU A 469 2.17 15.70 -23.40
C LEU A 469 2.09 17.09 -22.77
N ALA A 470 1.29 17.99 -23.35
CA ALA A 470 1.07 19.34 -22.84
C ALA A 470 0.45 19.31 -21.43
N LEU A 471 -0.58 18.47 -21.24
CA LEU A 471 -1.26 18.32 -19.95
C LEU A 471 -0.36 17.66 -18.89
N THR A 472 0.49 16.70 -19.29
CA THR A 472 1.48 16.10 -18.38
C THR A 472 2.49 17.13 -17.90
N ARG A 473 2.94 18.03 -18.80
CA ARG A 473 3.84 19.13 -18.46
C ARG A 473 3.22 20.11 -17.48
N GLU A 474 1.97 20.50 -17.72
CA GLU A 474 1.25 21.45 -16.87
C GLU A 474 0.97 20.86 -15.47
N ALA A 475 0.52 19.61 -15.41
CA ALA A 475 0.22 18.93 -14.17
C ALA A 475 1.46 18.52 -13.36
N ARG A 476 2.66 18.55 -13.96
CA ARG A 476 3.95 18.05 -13.42
C ARG A 476 4.00 16.55 -13.14
N SER A 477 2.89 15.92 -12.81
CA SER A 477 2.78 14.50 -12.57
C SER A 477 1.36 14.03 -12.84
N LEU A 478 1.20 12.94 -13.58
CA LEU A 478 -0.10 12.31 -13.81
C LEU A 478 -0.05 10.84 -13.41
N THR A 479 -1.05 10.36 -12.67
CA THR A 479 -1.24 8.91 -12.47
C THR A 479 -1.91 8.28 -13.69
N GLU A 480 -1.86 6.95 -13.82
CA GLU A 480 -2.62 6.20 -14.83
C GLU A 480 -4.11 6.56 -14.85
N ARG A 481 -4.72 6.78 -13.67
CA ARG A 481 -6.11 7.20 -13.55
C ARG A 481 -6.34 8.64 -14.00
N ASP A 482 -5.37 9.52 -13.77
CA ASP A 482 -5.44 10.89 -14.27
C ASP A 482 -5.28 10.94 -15.78
N VAL A 483 -4.38 10.12 -16.36
CA VAL A 483 -4.25 9.95 -17.81
C VAL A 483 -5.57 9.49 -18.41
N GLN A 484 -6.23 8.50 -17.80
CA GLN A 484 -7.55 8.04 -18.24
C GLN A 484 -8.60 9.17 -18.16
N ARG A 485 -8.69 9.87 -17.02
CA ARG A 485 -9.63 10.97 -16.81
C ARG A 485 -9.41 12.13 -17.79
N VAL A 486 -8.15 12.48 -18.03
CA VAL A 486 -7.74 13.51 -18.98
C VAL A 486 -8.11 13.10 -20.40
N ALA A 487 -7.87 11.84 -20.76
CA ALA A 487 -8.23 11.32 -22.07
C ALA A 487 -9.74 11.36 -22.33
N GLU A 488 -10.55 11.02 -21.32
CA GLU A 488 -12.01 11.13 -21.39
C GLU A 488 -12.45 12.59 -21.52
N ARG A 489 -11.97 13.46 -20.61
CA ARG A 489 -12.34 14.89 -20.58
C ARG A 489 -12.02 15.63 -21.88
N HIS A 490 -10.89 15.30 -22.50
CA HIS A 490 -10.45 15.93 -23.76
C HIS A 490 -10.83 15.12 -25.00
N GLY A 491 -11.60 14.03 -24.83
CA GLY A 491 -12.08 13.21 -25.94
C GLY A 491 -10.98 12.52 -26.76
N LEU A 492 -9.82 12.23 -26.15
CA LEU A 492 -8.64 11.66 -26.83
C LEU A 492 -8.85 10.21 -27.28
N GLY A 493 -9.83 9.51 -26.71
CA GLY A 493 -10.13 8.11 -27.05
C GLY A 493 -9.10 7.10 -26.55
N TRP A 494 -8.29 7.45 -25.53
CA TRP A 494 -7.34 6.53 -24.93
C TRP A 494 -8.05 5.66 -23.89
N MET A 495 -8.30 4.39 -24.22
CA MET A 495 -8.91 3.40 -23.32
C MET A 495 -7.87 2.52 -22.60
N LEU A 496 -6.61 2.57 -23.05
CA LEU A 496 -5.49 1.76 -22.57
C LEU A 496 -4.32 2.67 -22.16
N PRO A 497 -4.43 3.37 -21.01
CA PRO A 497 -3.58 4.50 -20.68
C PRO A 497 -2.10 4.11 -20.61
N LYS A 498 -1.76 2.89 -20.16
CA LYS A 498 -0.35 2.43 -20.13
C LYS A 498 0.21 2.25 -21.53
N ALA A 499 -0.55 1.64 -22.42
CA ALA A 499 -0.08 1.38 -23.78
C ALA A 499 0.12 2.67 -24.57
N HIS A 500 -0.82 3.63 -24.44
CA HIS A 500 -0.69 4.92 -25.09
C HIS A 500 0.49 5.74 -24.54
N MET A 501 0.68 5.76 -23.22
CA MET A 501 1.83 6.43 -22.61
C MET A 501 3.15 5.76 -22.97
N ALA A 502 3.22 4.42 -22.98
CA ALA A 502 4.41 3.68 -23.39
C ALA A 502 4.81 4.05 -24.83
N GLU A 503 3.84 4.11 -25.74
CA GLU A 503 4.11 4.49 -27.12
C GLU A 503 4.50 5.97 -27.26
N LEU A 504 3.87 6.88 -26.50
CA LEU A 504 4.27 8.28 -26.42
C LEU A 504 5.74 8.41 -25.98
N LEU A 505 6.12 7.77 -24.88
CA LEU A 505 7.48 7.79 -24.33
C LEU A 505 8.50 7.22 -25.32
N ARG A 506 8.13 6.15 -26.02
CA ARG A 506 8.97 5.57 -27.08
C ARG A 506 9.24 6.56 -28.21
N LYS A 507 8.20 7.26 -28.70
CA LYS A 507 8.36 8.30 -29.74
C LYS A 507 9.19 9.49 -29.25
N LEU A 508 9.07 9.85 -27.98
CA LEU A 508 9.90 10.89 -27.37
C LEU A 508 11.38 10.45 -27.32
N ALA A 509 11.64 9.20 -26.93
CA ALA A 509 12.98 8.63 -26.85
C ALA A 509 13.72 8.57 -28.20
N GLU A 510 13.01 8.54 -29.33
CA GLU A 510 13.59 8.60 -30.68
C GLU A 510 14.22 9.97 -31.00
N VAL A 511 13.73 11.05 -30.38
CA VAL A 511 14.19 12.42 -30.64
C VAL A 511 15.21 12.90 -29.61
N GLY A 512 15.12 12.41 -28.38
CA GLY A 512 16.05 12.76 -27.30
C GLY A 512 15.67 12.11 -25.98
N PRO A 513 16.34 12.45 -24.87
CA PRO A 513 15.95 11.96 -23.55
C PRO A 513 14.50 12.38 -23.26
N PRO A 514 13.60 11.43 -22.96
CA PRO A 514 12.19 11.74 -22.79
C PRO A 514 11.97 12.67 -21.58
N PRO A 515 11.17 13.74 -21.71
CA PRO A 515 10.92 14.70 -20.63
C PRO A 515 10.01 14.15 -19.51
N ILE A 516 9.66 12.86 -19.58
CA ILE A 516 8.76 12.20 -18.63
C ILE A 516 9.48 10.98 -18.04
N ARG A 517 9.51 10.92 -16.71
CA ARG A 517 10.00 9.77 -15.94
C ARG A 517 8.82 8.95 -15.43
N ILE A 518 8.88 7.64 -15.60
CA ILE A 518 7.92 6.72 -14.96
C ILE A 518 8.42 6.35 -13.56
N ARG A 519 7.55 6.56 -12.57
CA ARG A 519 7.64 5.89 -11.27
C ARG A 519 6.49 4.91 -11.15
N SER A 520 6.73 3.75 -10.57
CA SER A 520 5.69 2.73 -10.38
C SER A 520 5.58 2.39 -8.90
N ALA A 521 4.35 2.40 -8.38
CA ALA A 521 4.01 1.89 -7.06
C ALA A 521 3.04 0.72 -7.26
N GLY A 522 3.51 -0.51 -7.06
CA GLY A 522 2.75 -1.71 -7.39
C GLY A 522 2.41 -1.79 -8.88
N SER A 523 1.12 -1.91 -9.23
CA SER A 523 0.67 -2.01 -10.62
C SER A 523 0.44 -0.68 -11.32
N SER A 524 0.36 0.44 -10.61
CA SER A 524 0.00 1.74 -11.18
C SER A 524 1.23 2.55 -11.57
N ASN A 525 1.14 3.24 -12.70
CA ASN A 525 2.21 4.11 -13.21
C ASN A 525 1.93 5.58 -12.86
N ILE A 526 2.99 6.29 -12.51
CA ILE A 526 3.03 7.75 -12.31
C ILE A 526 3.99 8.32 -13.35
N TYR A 527 3.50 9.26 -14.15
CA TYR A 527 4.22 9.93 -15.23
C TYR A 527 4.62 11.33 -14.76
N GLU A 528 5.87 11.49 -14.34
CA GLU A 528 6.41 12.71 -13.78
C GLU A 528 7.15 13.51 -14.86
N TRP A 529 6.79 14.78 -15.04
CA TRP A 529 7.51 15.71 -15.90
C TRP A 529 8.81 16.15 -15.25
N VAL A 530 9.91 16.11 -16.02
CA VAL A 530 11.23 16.54 -15.57
C VAL A 530 11.61 17.84 -16.28
N ASP A 531 11.78 18.91 -15.51
CA ASP A 531 12.27 20.20 -16.04
C ASP A 531 13.75 20.10 -16.43
N GLY A 532 14.05 20.17 -17.73
CA GLY A 532 15.45 20.17 -18.19
C GLY A 532 15.70 19.74 -19.64
N ALA A 533 14.80 20.08 -20.58
CA ALA A 533 15.02 19.78 -22.01
C ALA A 533 15.93 20.81 -22.73
N GLU A 534 16.35 21.89 -22.07
CA GLU A 534 17.36 22.81 -22.60
C GLU A 534 18.70 22.56 -21.86
N SER A 535 19.68 21.98 -22.58
CA SER A 535 21.11 21.74 -22.22
C SER A 535 21.57 20.41 -21.61
N SER A 536 20.84 19.30 -21.79
CA SER A 536 21.14 18.00 -21.14
C SER A 536 21.99 17.00 -21.94
N ALA A 537 22.43 17.30 -23.17
CA ALA A 537 23.23 16.36 -23.97
C ALA A 537 24.73 16.29 -23.61
N GLU A 538 25.30 17.37 -23.05
CA GLU A 538 26.74 17.45 -22.70
C GLU A 538 27.05 17.17 -21.23
N ARG A 539 26.05 17.25 -20.34
CA ARG A 539 26.16 16.69 -18.99
C ARG A 539 25.68 15.26 -19.08
N LEU A 540 26.59 14.29 -18.98
CA LEU A 540 26.13 13.03 -18.42
C LEU A 540 25.44 13.34 -17.09
N ASP A 541 24.16 12.97 -16.98
CA ASP A 541 23.26 13.41 -15.92
C ASP A 541 23.96 13.29 -14.56
N LYS A 542 24.23 14.42 -13.91
CA LYS A 542 24.72 14.51 -12.53
C LYS A 542 24.01 13.48 -11.65
N TRP A 543 22.71 13.36 -11.85
CA TRP A 543 21.82 12.43 -11.16
C TRP A 543 22.03 10.96 -11.56
N ALA A 544 22.25 10.64 -12.84
CA ALA A 544 22.59 9.28 -13.26
C ALA A 544 23.94 8.83 -12.68
N ALA A 545 24.93 9.73 -12.63
CA ALA A 545 26.20 9.47 -11.97
C ALA A 545 26.00 9.28 -10.45
N ARG A 546 25.14 10.11 -9.82
CA ARG A 546 24.80 10.00 -8.40
C ARG A 546 24.08 8.71 -8.06
N ASP A 547 23.12 8.26 -8.87
CA ASP A 547 22.42 6.98 -8.68
C ASP A 547 23.41 5.80 -8.68
N ILE A 548 24.43 5.84 -9.55
CA ILE A 548 25.51 4.83 -9.56
C ILE A 548 26.31 4.89 -8.26
N ILE A 549 26.75 6.09 -7.84
CA ILE A 549 27.55 6.25 -6.61
C ILE A 549 26.76 5.84 -5.36
N ASP A 550 25.50 6.21 -5.25
CA ASP A 550 24.65 5.85 -4.12
C ASP A 550 24.42 4.33 -4.06
N ALA A 551 24.25 3.66 -5.20
CA ALA A 551 24.22 2.20 -5.28
C ALA A 551 25.55 1.57 -4.81
N LEU A 552 26.69 2.08 -5.29
CA LEU A 552 28.01 1.62 -4.86
C LEU A 552 28.25 1.84 -3.36
N ARG A 553 27.80 2.97 -2.79
CA ARG A 553 27.89 3.29 -1.35
C ARG A 553 27.14 2.26 -0.50
N GLN A 554 25.96 1.84 -0.95
CA GLN A 554 25.15 0.78 -0.32
C GLN A 554 25.67 -0.64 -0.63
N GLY A 555 26.64 -0.76 -1.53
CA GLY A 555 27.17 -2.04 -2.01
C GLY A 555 26.18 -2.81 -2.88
N VAL A 556 25.21 -2.16 -3.50
CA VAL A 556 24.26 -2.78 -4.43
C VAL A 556 24.68 -2.47 -5.88
N VAL A 557 24.26 -3.33 -6.81
CA VAL A 557 24.54 -3.12 -8.24
C VAL A 557 23.54 -2.07 -8.78
N PRO A 558 24.00 -1.01 -9.45
CA PRO A 558 23.10 0.00 -10.04
C PRO A 558 22.06 -0.62 -10.98
N GLU A 559 20.86 -0.03 -11.07
CA GLU A 559 19.80 -0.56 -11.94
C GLU A 559 19.96 -0.16 -13.42
N ARG A 560 20.61 0.98 -13.68
CA ARG A 560 20.77 1.59 -15.01
C ARG A 560 22.21 2.05 -15.23
N ASN A 561 22.55 2.33 -16.48
CA ASN A 561 23.83 2.92 -16.88
C ASN A 561 25.03 2.04 -16.50
N LEU A 562 24.80 0.73 -16.42
CA LEU A 562 25.81 -0.25 -16.00
C LEU A 562 26.98 -0.32 -16.98
N GLU A 563 26.76 0.06 -18.25
CA GLU A 563 27.80 0.18 -19.27
C GLU A 563 28.97 1.08 -18.80
N MET A 564 28.69 2.14 -18.02
CA MET A 564 29.72 3.06 -17.56
C MET A 564 30.69 2.40 -16.57
N MET A 565 30.18 1.48 -15.75
CA MET A 565 30.95 0.76 -14.74
C MET A 565 31.58 -0.55 -15.27
N TYR A 566 31.15 -1.04 -16.43
CA TYR A 566 31.53 -2.36 -16.89
C TYR A 566 33.00 -2.44 -17.35
N VAL A 567 33.79 -3.27 -16.69
CA VAL A 567 35.20 -3.51 -17.01
C VAL A 567 35.44 -4.95 -17.44
N GLY A 568 36.20 -5.14 -18.53
CA GLY A 568 36.59 -6.45 -19.05
C GLY A 568 35.47 -7.20 -19.79
N GLN A 569 35.69 -8.50 -20.05
CA GLN A 569 34.73 -9.42 -20.70
C GLN A 569 34.18 -8.94 -22.05
N GLU A 570 34.96 -8.18 -22.83
CA GLU A 570 34.47 -7.53 -24.05
C GLU A 570 33.96 -8.52 -25.10
N GLU A 571 34.60 -9.68 -25.22
CA GLU A 571 34.14 -10.74 -26.13
C GLU A 571 32.79 -11.31 -25.72
N ALA A 572 32.59 -11.57 -24.42
CA ALA A 572 31.33 -12.06 -23.89
C ALA A 572 30.22 -11.02 -24.10
N ARG A 573 30.47 -9.75 -23.79
CA ARG A 573 29.52 -8.64 -23.97
C ARG A 573 29.09 -8.49 -25.43
N ARG A 574 30.07 -8.42 -26.34
CA ARG A 574 29.82 -8.35 -27.78
C ARG A 574 29.00 -9.53 -28.28
N HIS A 575 29.37 -10.75 -27.87
CA HIS A 575 28.61 -11.95 -28.22
C HIS A 575 27.16 -11.90 -27.70
N MET A 576 26.92 -11.42 -26.47
CA MET A 576 25.57 -11.31 -25.93
C MET A 576 24.73 -10.25 -26.66
N ARG A 577 25.33 -9.12 -27.07
CA ARG A 577 24.64 -8.15 -27.96
C ARG A 577 24.28 -8.77 -29.31
N GLU A 578 25.16 -9.58 -29.89
CA GLU A 578 24.86 -10.34 -31.09
C GLU A 578 23.70 -11.34 -30.87
N GLN A 579 23.61 -11.96 -29.69
CA GLN A 579 22.49 -12.83 -29.34
C GLN A 579 21.15 -12.08 -29.30
N PHE A 580 21.10 -10.84 -28.79
CA PHE A 580 19.88 -10.03 -28.86
C PHE A 580 19.42 -9.83 -30.31
N ASN A 581 20.34 -9.51 -31.22
CA ASN A 581 20.01 -9.34 -32.63
C ASN A 581 19.60 -10.66 -33.30
N TYR A 582 20.25 -11.77 -32.95
CA TYR A 582 19.91 -13.09 -33.44
C TYR A 582 18.49 -13.51 -33.01
N VAL A 583 18.17 -13.38 -31.72
CA VAL A 583 16.87 -13.77 -31.15
C VAL A 583 15.73 -12.89 -31.66
N ALA A 584 15.98 -11.60 -31.90
CA ALA A 584 15.00 -10.69 -32.51
C ALA A 584 14.48 -11.14 -33.89
N THR A 585 15.19 -12.05 -34.59
CA THR A 585 14.77 -12.56 -35.90
C THR A 585 13.76 -13.72 -35.84
N GLY A 586 13.15 -13.98 -34.67
CA GLY A 586 12.22 -15.10 -34.47
C GLY A 586 12.90 -16.39 -34.01
N ARG A 587 14.19 -16.33 -33.69
CA ARG A 587 14.97 -17.46 -33.21
C ARG A 587 15.07 -17.45 -31.68
N SER A 588 15.48 -18.56 -31.10
CA SER A 588 15.76 -18.66 -29.67
C SER A 588 17.16 -19.20 -29.39
N ALA A 589 17.71 -18.82 -28.25
CA ALA A 589 19.05 -19.21 -27.83
C ALA A 589 19.14 -19.32 -26.31
N PHE A 590 20.06 -20.17 -25.83
CA PHE A 590 20.37 -20.25 -24.41
C PHE A 590 21.87 -20.09 -24.16
N LYS A 591 22.23 -19.53 -23.01
CA LYS A 591 23.60 -19.33 -22.55
C LYS A 591 23.73 -19.56 -21.05
N PHE A 592 24.90 -20.04 -20.65
CA PHE A 592 25.31 -20.17 -19.27
C PHE A 592 26.51 -19.28 -19.01
N ILE A 593 26.49 -18.55 -17.91
CA ILE A 593 27.60 -17.73 -17.44
C ILE A 593 28.24 -18.48 -16.27
N ARG A 594 29.46 -18.95 -16.49
CA ARG A 594 30.25 -19.73 -15.53
C ARG A 594 31.38 -18.88 -14.97
N GLY A 595 31.62 -18.93 -13.67
CA GLY A 595 32.82 -18.36 -13.06
C GLY A 595 32.86 -18.47 -11.55
N ALA A 596 34.03 -18.27 -10.95
CA ALA A 596 34.24 -18.33 -9.51
C ALA A 596 33.42 -17.28 -8.74
N TYR A 597 33.33 -17.39 -7.41
CA TYR A 597 32.76 -16.32 -6.58
C TYR A 597 33.55 -15.02 -6.81
N GLY A 598 32.86 -13.88 -6.84
CA GLY A 598 33.49 -12.58 -7.12
C GLY A 598 33.86 -12.28 -8.58
N SER A 599 33.75 -13.23 -9.52
CA SER A 599 34.05 -13.02 -10.96
C SER A 599 33.09 -12.07 -11.72
N GLY A 600 32.13 -11.44 -11.03
CA GLY A 600 31.20 -10.50 -11.64
C GLY A 600 29.96 -11.12 -12.30
N LYS A 601 29.60 -12.38 -11.99
CA LYS A 601 28.38 -13.04 -12.54
C LYS A 601 27.10 -12.21 -12.36
N SER A 602 26.81 -11.78 -11.12
CA SER A 602 25.61 -10.97 -10.84
C SER A 602 25.66 -9.59 -11.52
N PHE A 603 26.87 -9.02 -11.66
CA PHE A 603 27.06 -7.77 -12.40
C PHE A 603 26.82 -7.96 -13.91
N MET A 604 27.29 -9.06 -14.50
CA MET A 604 26.98 -9.45 -15.88
C MET A 604 25.47 -9.62 -16.09
N MET A 605 24.76 -10.25 -15.15
CA MET A 605 23.30 -10.39 -15.22
C MET A 605 22.57 -9.05 -15.15
N ALA A 606 23.00 -8.17 -14.24
CA ALA A 606 22.45 -6.81 -14.17
C ALA A 606 22.70 -6.03 -15.47
N TRP A 607 23.90 -6.15 -16.04
CA TRP A 607 24.24 -5.52 -17.32
C TRP A 607 23.42 -6.08 -18.48
N LEU A 608 23.23 -7.40 -18.56
CA LEU A 608 22.39 -8.04 -19.57
C LEU A 608 20.95 -7.56 -19.49
N ARG A 609 20.41 -7.42 -18.27
CA ARG A 609 19.08 -6.87 -18.04
C ARG A 609 18.97 -5.44 -18.59
N ASP A 610 19.90 -4.57 -18.22
CA ASP A 610 19.91 -3.17 -18.66
C ASP A 610 20.05 -3.06 -20.19
N ALA A 611 21.03 -3.77 -20.77
CA ALA A 611 21.28 -3.79 -22.21
C ALA A 611 20.13 -4.39 -23.03
N ALA A 612 19.43 -5.41 -22.52
CA ALA A 612 18.27 -5.99 -23.17
C ALA A 612 17.08 -5.03 -23.16
N LEU A 613 16.81 -4.36 -22.03
CA LEU A 613 15.77 -3.34 -21.92
C LEU A 613 16.05 -2.15 -22.83
N ASP A 614 17.30 -1.67 -22.89
CA ASP A 614 17.73 -0.61 -23.83
C ASP A 614 17.58 -1.05 -25.29
N SER A 615 17.75 -2.35 -25.56
CA SER A 615 17.56 -2.94 -26.89
C SER A 615 16.11 -3.21 -27.25
N GLY A 616 15.14 -2.86 -26.39
CA GLY A 616 13.70 -3.03 -26.64
C GLY A 616 13.14 -4.44 -26.34
N PHE A 617 13.81 -5.22 -25.51
CA PHE A 617 13.31 -6.53 -25.04
C PHE A 617 12.56 -6.39 -23.72
N ALA A 618 11.58 -7.27 -23.48
CA ALA A 618 11.14 -7.56 -22.12
C ALA A 618 12.17 -8.45 -21.43
N VAL A 619 12.37 -8.28 -20.13
CA VAL A 619 13.33 -9.07 -19.35
C VAL A 619 12.68 -9.62 -18.11
N ALA A 620 12.75 -10.94 -17.89
CA ALA A 620 12.33 -11.57 -16.67
C ALA A 620 13.54 -12.03 -15.86
N THR A 621 13.69 -11.53 -14.63
CA THR A 621 14.79 -11.93 -13.74
C THR A 621 14.29 -12.83 -12.63
N VAL A 622 14.82 -14.04 -12.56
CA VAL A 622 14.51 -15.05 -11.55
C VAL A 622 15.78 -15.36 -10.77
N ARG A 623 15.76 -15.13 -9.46
CA ARG A 623 16.86 -15.52 -8.56
C ARG A 623 16.45 -16.79 -7.83
N VAL A 624 17.19 -17.88 -8.02
CA VAL A 624 16.94 -19.12 -7.28
C VAL A 624 17.14 -18.83 -5.80
N SER A 625 16.21 -19.25 -4.95
CA SER A 625 16.29 -19.04 -3.51
C SER A 625 15.65 -20.20 -2.77
N ALA A 626 15.57 -20.15 -1.43
CA ALA A 626 14.84 -21.15 -0.65
C ALA A 626 13.35 -21.21 -1.04
N GLU A 627 12.74 -20.04 -1.25
CA GLU A 627 11.32 -19.82 -1.58
C GLU A 627 11.03 -20.00 -3.08
N MET A 628 11.97 -19.59 -3.95
CA MET A 628 11.83 -19.69 -5.40
C MET A 628 12.63 -20.88 -5.95
N SER A 629 11.97 -22.04 -6.03
CA SER A 629 12.57 -23.30 -6.44
C SER A 629 12.35 -23.61 -7.92
N LEU A 630 13.42 -23.96 -8.63
CA LEU A 630 13.34 -24.51 -9.99
C LEU A 630 12.73 -25.92 -10.05
N ALA A 631 12.57 -26.60 -8.91
CA ALA A 631 11.93 -27.90 -8.88
C ALA A 631 10.42 -27.84 -9.18
N ASN A 632 9.80 -26.67 -9.00
CA ASN A 632 8.40 -26.44 -9.34
C ASN A 632 8.29 -25.41 -10.46
N LEU A 633 7.90 -25.87 -11.64
CA LEU A 633 7.84 -25.04 -12.83
C LEU A 633 6.80 -23.91 -12.72
N ALA A 634 5.73 -24.10 -11.94
CA ALA A 634 4.72 -23.06 -11.70
C ALA A 634 5.26 -21.94 -10.79
N ASP A 635 6.07 -22.28 -9.77
CA ASP A 635 6.73 -21.28 -8.92
C ASP A 635 7.77 -20.47 -9.71
N PHE A 636 8.49 -21.15 -10.62
CA PHE A 636 9.40 -20.49 -11.55
C PHE A 636 8.68 -19.49 -12.46
N TYR A 637 7.53 -19.88 -13.04
CA TYR A 637 6.73 -18.98 -13.88
C TYR A 637 6.22 -17.76 -13.10
N LEU A 638 5.71 -17.95 -11.88
CA LEU A 638 5.29 -16.86 -11.01
C LEU A 638 6.45 -15.89 -10.75
N GLY A 639 7.62 -16.43 -10.40
CA GLY A 639 8.84 -15.62 -10.23
C GLY A 639 9.28 -14.88 -11.48
N MET A 640 9.14 -15.51 -12.65
CA MET A 640 9.43 -14.90 -13.94
C MET A 640 8.48 -13.72 -14.23
N MET A 641 7.19 -13.86 -13.93
CA MET A 641 6.21 -12.79 -14.09
C MET A 641 6.44 -11.63 -13.09
N ASP A 642 6.90 -11.94 -11.89
CA ASP A 642 7.24 -10.93 -10.87
C ASP A 642 8.50 -10.15 -11.22
N GLY A 643 9.50 -10.86 -11.74
CA GLY A 643 10.75 -10.31 -12.25
C GLY A 643 10.65 -9.68 -13.65
N LEU A 644 9.46 -9.70 -14.28
CA LEU A 644 9.26 -9.20 -15.64
C LEU A 644 9.34 -7.67 -15.70
N ARG A 645 10.16 -7.13 -16.59
CA ARG A 645 10.33 -5.68 -16.82
C ARG A 645 10.25 -5.38 -18.30
N VAL A 646 9.81 -4.16 -18.62
CA VAL A 646 9.74 -3.63 -19.99
C VAL A 646 10.57 -2.34 -20.09
N PRO A 647 11.02 -1.92 -21.28
CA PRO A 647 11.90 -0.76 -21.45
C PRO A 647 11.40 0.51 -20.73
N GLU A 648 10.08 0.74 -20.79
CA GLU A 648 9.39 1.88 -20.21
C GLU A 648 9.28 1.78 -18.68
N LYS A 649 9.23 0.56 -18.13
CA LYS A 649 8.98 0.28 -16.71
C LYS A 649 9.96 -0.76 -16.17
N ARG A 650 10.99 -0.27 -15.48
CA ARG A 650 12.09 -1.09 -14.93
C ARG A 650 11.96 -1.42 -13.43
N SER A 651 11.13 -0.71 -12.68
CA SER A 651 11.03 -0.87 -11.22
C SER A 651 10.03 -1.94 -10.77
N ALA A 652 8.92 -2.14 -11.49
CA ALA A 652 7.85 -3.08 -11.12
C ALA A 652 7.46 -3.99 -12.30
N SER A 653 6.64 -5.02 -12.03
CA SER A 653 6.24 -6.00 -13.06
C SER A 653 5.60 -5.33 -14.27
N GLY A 654 6.07 -5.69 -15.46
CA GLY A 654 5.61 -5.18 -16.76
C GLY A 654 4.47 -5.97 -17.40
N LEU A 655 3.88 -6.96 -16.73
CA LEU A 655 2.87 -7.84 -17.34
C LEU A 655 1.66 -7.04 -17.87
N SER A 656 1.08 -6.15 -17.06
CA SER A 656 -0.04 -5.31 -17.51
C SER A 656 0.34 -4.42 -18.69
N ASP A 657 1.55 -3.89 -18.70
CA ASP A 657 2.05 -3.03 -19.76
C ASP A 657 2.15 -3.81 -21.10
N ILE A 658 2.60 -5.07 -21.06
CA ILE A 658 2.61 -5.98 -22.24
C ILE A 658 1.19 -6.28 -22.72
N LEU A 659 0.28 -6.62 -21.81
CA LEU A 659 -1.11 -6.96 -22.15
C LEU A 659 -1.85 -5.76 -22.78
N GLU A 660 -1.71 -4.57 -22.21
CA GLU A 660 -2.31 -3.37 -22.79
C GLU A 660 -1.64 -2.99 -24.12
N ALA A 661 -0.32 -3.14 -24.26
CA ALA A 661 0.38 -2.90 -25.53
C ALA A 661 -0.10 -3.84 -26.64
N TRP A 662 -0.37 -5.10 -26.30
CA TRP A 662 -0.98 -6.06 -27.21
C TRP A 662 -2.39 -5.64 -27.63
N LEU A 663 -3.25 -5.27 -26.68
CA LEU A 663 -4.60 -4.78 -26.94
C LEU A 663 -4.60 -3.51 -27.82
N LEU A 664 -3.72 -2.55 -27.53
CA LEU A 664 -3.59 -1.34 -28.34
C LEU A 664 -3.14 -1.65 -29.77
N THR A 665 -2.26 -2.65 -29.93
CA THR A 665 -1.84 -3.10 -31.27
C THR A 665 -3.00 -3.74 -32.03
N MET A 666 -3.85 -4.52 -31.36
CA MET A 666 -5.07 -5.09 -31.95
C MET A 666 -6.06 -4.00 -32.36
N GLN A 667 -6.24 -2.97 -31.52
CA GLN A 667 -7.07 -1.81 -31.85
C GLN A 667 -6.57 -1.11 -33.12
N ARG A 668 -5.27 -0.79 -33.19
CA ARG A 668 -4.67 -0.10 -34.35
C ARG A 668 -4.77 -0.87 -35.65
N ARG A 669 -4.53 -2.19 -35.60
CA ARG A 669 -4.71 -3.05 -36.78
C ARG A 669 -6.16 -3.02 -37.25
N THR A 670 -7.11 -3.00 -36.32
CA THR A 670 -8.54 -2.91 -36.64
C THR A 670 -8.92 -1.57 -37.25
N GLU A 671 -8.46 -0.46 -36.67
CA GLU A 671 -8.62 0.88 -37.23
C GLU A 671 -8.08 0.96 -38.66
N GLN A 672 -6.88 0.41 -38.90
CA GLN A 672 -6.23 0.41 -40.20
C GLN A 672 -6.95 -0.43 -41.26
N VAL A 673 -7.40 -1.64 -40.91
CA VAL A 673 -8.07 -2.57 -41.85
C VAL A 673 -9.45 -2.07 -42.22
N GLU A 674 -10.20 -1.57 -41.25
CA GLU A 674 -11.61 -1.18 -41.42
C GLU A 674 -11.77 0.28 -41.88
N GLY A 675 -10.69 1.08 -41.81
CA GLY A 675 -10.72 2.51 -42.15
C GLY A 675 -11.51 3.35 -41.15
N ILE A 676 -11.53 2.92 -39.88
CA ILE A 676 -12.32 3.48 -38.78
C ILE A 676 -11.37 4.16 -37.79
N SER A 677 -11.80 5.25 -37.14
CA SER A 677 -10.95 6.00 -36.20
C SER A 677 -11.56 6.08 -34.80
N SER A 678 -10.79 5.74 -33.75
CA SER A 678 -11.16 5.96 -32.34
C SER A 678 -11.43 7.44 -32.00
N ARG A 679 -10.97 8.37 -32.84
CA ARG A 679 -11.18 9.81 -32.68
C ARG A 679 -12.57 10.27 -33.09
N ASN A 680 -13.25 9.52 -33.95
CA ASN A 680 -14.60 9.84 -34.38
C ASN A 680 -15.61 9.20 -33.41
N PRO A 681 -16.43 9.97 -32.67
CA PRO A 681 -17.38 9.42 -31.71
C PRO A 681 -18.36 8.40 -32.31
N GLN A 682 -18.74 8.60 -33.58
CA GLN A 682 -19.66 7.70 -34.30
C GLN A 682 -19.07 6.31 -34.57
N ASP A 683 -17.75 6.24 -34.63
CA ASP A 683 -17.00 5.04 -34.97
C ASP A 683 -16.59 4.23 -33.73
N ARG A 684 -16.59 4.84 -32.53
CA ARG A 684 -16.11 4.23 -31.29
C ARG A 684 -16.85 2.95 -30.92
N ALA A 685 -18.18 2.98 -30.90
CA ALA A 685 -18.97 1.81 -30.54
C ALA A 685 -18.72 0.63 -31.51
N ARG A 686 -18.66 0.93 -32.81
CA ARG A 686 -18.35 -0.05 -33.86
C ARG A 686 -16.92 -0.59 -33.74
N LEU A 687 -15.95 0.28 -33.42
CA LEU A 687 -14.57 -0.10 -33.21
C LEU A 687 -14.43 -1.08 -32.03
N VAL A 688 -15.08 -0.80 -30.90
CA VAL A 688 -15.06 -1.70 -29.73
C VAL A 688 -15.56 -3.11 -30.10
N THR A 689 -16.65 -3.20 -30.87
CA THR A 689 -17.18 -4.49 -31.35
C THR A 689 -16.19 -5.22 -32.27
N LEU A 690 -15.63 -4.53 -33.26
CA LEU A 690 -14.69 -5.14 -34.21
C LEU A 690 -13.37 -5.56 -33.55
N VAL A 691 -12.89 -4.77 -32.58
CA VAL A 691 -11.71 -5.12 -31.78
C VAL A 691 -11.99 -6.34 -30.92
N ARG A 692 -13.18 -6.42 -30.30
CA ARG A 692 -13.59 -7.61 -29.54
C ARG A 692 -13.62 -8.86 -30.42
N GLU A 693 -14.21 -8.79 -31.61
CA GLU A 693 -14.25 -9.93 -32.56
C GLU A 693 -12.83 -10.38 -32.95
N ARG A 694 -11.95 -9.44 -33.28
CA ARG A 694 -10.56 -9.74 -33.62
C ARG A 694 -9.75 -10.30 -32.45
N ILE A 695 -9.98 -9.80 -31.24
CA ILE A 695 -9.40 -10.37 -30.02
C ILE A 695 -9.89 -11.81 -29.85
N GLN A 696 -11.19 -12.09 -30.00
CA GLN A 696 -11.73 -13.45 -29.89
C GLN A 696 -11.11 -14.41 -30.92
N GLU A 697 -10.91 -13.97 -32.17
CA GLU A 697 -10.19 -14.75 -33.19
C GLU A 697 -8.76 -15.09 -32.75
N GLN A 698 -8.00 -14.13 -32.23
CA GLN A 698 -6.64 -14.34 -31.72
C GLN A 698 -6.63 -15.26 -30.49
N LEU A 699 -7.54 -15.03 -29.55
CA LEU A 699 -7.68 -15.86 -28.34
C LEU A 699 -8.03 -17.31 -28.69
N SER A 700 -8.79 -17.55 -29.77
CA SER A 700 -9.09 -18.91 -30.24
C SER A 700 -7.84 -19.69 -30.67
N GLN A 701 -6.83 -18.99 -31.22
CA GLN A 701 -5.55 -19.59 -31.59
C GLN A 701 -4.74 -19.93 -30.32
N LEU A 702 -4.70 -19.01 -29.35
CA LEU A 702 -4.03 -19.21 -28.06
C LEU A 702 -4.67 -20.28 -27.19
N ALA A 703 -5.99 -20.48 -27.29
CA ALA A 703 -6.72 -21.52 -26.56
C ALA A 703 -6.23 -22.94 -26.91
N SER A 704 -5.60 -23.12 -28.07
CA SER A 704 -4.97 -24.39 -28.46
C SER A 704 -3.72 -24.71 -27.64
N LEU A 705 -3.07 -23.70 -27.07
CA LEU A 705 -1.89 -23.82 -26.22
C LEU A 705 -2.29 -23.97 -24.75
N ASP A 706 -3.14 -23.07 -24.24
CA ASP A 706 -3.63 -23.07 -22.86
C ASP A 706 -5.12 -22.67 -22.83
N ALA A 707 -5.97 -23.63 -22.45
CA ALA A 707 -7.42 -23.47 -22.45
C ALA A 707 -7.92 -22.38 -21.48
N GLY A 708 -7.18 -22.07 -20.41
CA GLY A 708 -7.56 -21.04 -19.45
C GLY A 708 -7.05 -19.64 -19.80
N LEU A 709 -6.05 -19.55 -20.69
CA LEU A 709 -5.45 -18.27 -21.05
C LEU A 709 -6.41 -17.36 -21.81
N ALA A 710 -7.11 -17.91 -22.80
CA ALA A 710 -8.09 -17.19 -23.60
C ALA A 710 -9.19 -16.50 -22.75
N PRO A 711 -9.94 -17.21 -21.89
CA PRO A 711 -10.94 -16.56 -21.04
C PRO A 711 -10.33 -15.54 -20.07
N ALA A 712 -9.14 -15.79 -19.52
CA ALA A 712 -8.50 -14.83 -18.62
C ALA A 712 -8.08 -13.53 -19.32
N LEU A 713 -7.54 -13.60 -20.54
CA LEU A 713 -7.23 -12.43 -21.35
C LEU A 713 -8.50 -11.69 -21.78
N GLY A 714 -9.55 -12.43 -22.13
CA GLY A 714 -10.86 -11.86 -22.43
C GLY A 714 -11.43 -11.11 -21.23
N ALA A 715 -11.40 -11.70 -20.04
CA ALA A 715 -11.84 -11.05 -18.81
C ALA A 715 -11.00 -9.81 -18.48
N PHE A 716 -9.68 -9.86 -18.69
CA PHE A 716 -8.81 -8.68 -18.52
C PHE A 716 -9.20 -7.55 -19.49
N TYR A 717 -9.45 -7.87 -20.75
CA TYR A 717 -9.90 -6.90 -21.75
C TYR A 717 -11.25 -6.28 -21.38
N GLU A 718 -12.27 -7.09 -21.12
CA GLU A 718 -13.61 -6.60 -20.76
C GLU A 718 -13.56 -5.77 -19.48
N ALA A 719 -12.75 -6.17 -18.50
CA ALA A 719 -12.54 -5.41 -17.28
C ALA A 719 -11.90 -4.04 -17.54
N ARG A 720 -10.89 -3.96 -18.42
CA ARG A 720 -10.28 -2.68 -18.83
C ARG A 720 -11.28 -1.79 -19.57
N MET A 721 -12.06 -2.35 -20.49
CA MET A 721 -13.05 -1.59 -21.26
C MET A 721 -14.22 -1.08 -20.39
N ALA A 722 -14.60 -1.83 -19.36
CA ALA A 722 -15.65 -1.44 -18.41
C ALA A 722 -15.16 -0.58 -17.23
N GLY A 723 -13.85 -0.28 -17.15
CA GLY A 723 -13.25 0.41 -16.00
C GLY A 723 -13.28 -0.40 -14.69
N ASN A 724 -13.50 -1.72 -14.76
CA ASN A 724 -13.56 -2.61 -13.60
C ASN A 724 -12.13 -3.04 -13.18
N GLU A 725 -11.49 -2.21 -12.35
CA GLU A 725 -10.12 -2.46 -11.87
C GLU A 725 -9.99 -3.74 -11.02
N GLU A 726 -11.03 -4.12 -10.28
CA GLU A 726 -11.00 -5.33 -9.44
C GLU A 726 -10.91 -6.58 -10.31
N LEU A 727 -11.79 -6.70 -11.32
CA LEU A 727 -11.76 -7.84 -12.24
C LEU A 727 -10.47 -7.86 -13.07
N ALA A 728 -9.95 -6.70 -13.49
CA ALA A 728 -8.68 -6.60 -14.20
C ALA A 728 -7.50 -7.08 -13.33
N MET A 729 -7.52 -6.73 -12.03
CA MET A 729 -6.53 -7.20 -11.06
C MET A 729 -6.60 -8.71 -10.85
N GLN A 730 -7.80 -9.27 -10.69
CA GLN A 730 -8.00 -10.71 -10.51
C GLN A 730 -7.58 -11.51 -11.76
N ALA A 731 -7.97 -11.05 -12.96
CA ALA A 731 -7.56 -11.66 -14.23
C ALA A 731 -6.04 -11.63 -14.39
N ARG A 732 -5.40 -10.48 -14.09
CA ARG A 732 -3.93 -10.35 -14.09
C ARG A 732 -3.25 -11.32 -13.11
N ALA A 733 -3.76 -11.43 -11.89
CA ALA A 733 -3.23 -12.35 -10.88
C ALA A 733 -3.28 -13.80 -11.37
N TRP A 734 -4.36 -14.21 -12.04
CA TRP A 734 -4.47 -15.54 -12.61
C TRP A 734 -3.48 -15.76 -13.77
N LEU A 735 -3.34 -14.78 -14.67
CA LEU A 735 -2.36 -14.81 -15.78
C LEU A 735 -0.91 -14.89 -15.27
N ARG A 736 -0.64 -14.23 -14.13
CA ARG A 736 0.64 -14.26 -13.41
C ARG A 736 0.96 -15.65 -12.80
N GLY A 737 -0.07 -16.47 -12.56
CA GLY A 737 0.06 -17.80 -11.96
C GLY A 737 -0.20 -17.83 -10.45
N ASP A 738 -0.92 -16.83 -9.91
CA ASP A 738 -1.23 -16.78 -8.48
C ASP A 738 -2.12 -17.93 -8.02
N ARG A 739 -1.78 -18.50 -6.86
CA ARG A 739 -2.52 -19.61 -6.24
C ARG A 739 -3.62 -19.18 -5.27
N SER A 740 -3.63 -17.92 -4.86
CA SER A 740 -4.47 -17.41 -3.76
C SER A 740 -5.81 -16.81 -4.19
N LEU A 741 -6.27 -17.07 -5.42
CA LEU A 741 -7.51 -16.50 -5.93
C LEU A 741 -8.75 -17.21 -5.38
N PRO A 742 -9.78 -16.48 -4.90
CA PRO A 742 -11.01 -17.09 -4.43
C PRO A 742 -11.81 -17.70 -5.59
N ASN A 743 -12.60 -18.74 -5.31
CA ASN A 743 -13.42 -19.41 -6.32
C ASN A 743 -14.43 -18.48 -7.02
N SER A 744 -14.88 -17.41 -6.35
CA SER A 744 -15.71 -16.36 -6.94
C SER A 744 -14.98 -15.63 -8.08
N ALA A 745 -13.73 -15.23 -7.85
CA ALA A 745 -12.88 -14.58 -8.85
C ALA A 745 -12.63 -15.49 -10.06
N LEU A 746 -12.30 -16.77 -9.81
CA LEU A 746 -12.09 -17.75 -10.90
C LEU A 746 -13.35 -17.89 -11.79
N ARG A 747 -14.54 -17.92 -11.19
CA ARG A 747 -15.82 -17.97 -11.93
C ARG A 747 -16.07 -16.70 -12.73
N GLN A 748 -15.78 -15.52 -12.17
CA GLN A 748 -15.93 -14.24 -12.87
C GLN A 748 -14.98 -14.12 -14.08
N ILE A 749 -13.74 -14.59 -13.94
CA ILE A 749 -12.75 -14.62 -15.03
C ILE A 749 -13.11 -15.69 -16.08
N GLY A 750 -13.86 -16.73 -15.68
CA GLY A 750 -14.22 -17.85 -16.56
C GLY A 750 -13.16 -18.97 -16.63
N VAL A 751 -12.33 -19.09 -15.59
CA VAL A 751 -11.24 -20.08 -15.50
C VAL A 751 -11.45 -21.04 -14.33
N ARG A 752 -10.64 -22.11 -14.30
CA ARG A 752 -10.65 -23.12 -13.22
C ARG A 752 -9.23 -23.43 -12.78
N GLY A 753 -9.06 -23.64 -11.47
CA GLY A 753 -7.81 -24.10 -10.88
C GLY A 753 -6.67 -23.08 -10.92
N SER A 754 -5.53 -23.52 -10.41
CA SER A 754 -4.24 -22.83 -10.47
C SER A 754 -3.40 -23.29 -11.67
N LEU A 755 -2.29 -22.60 -11.92
CA LEU A 755 -1.31 -23.01 -12.93
C LEU A 755 -0.59 -24.29 -12.50
N GLU A 756 -0.80 -25.37 -13.26
CA GLU A 756 -0.13 -26.66 -13.05
C GLU A 756 1.20 -26.73 -13.85
N PRO A 757 2.19 -27.54 -13.42
CA PRO A 757 3.49 -27.63 -14.08
C PRO A 757 3.42 -27.92 -15.59
N GLU A 758 2.50 -28.78 -16.03
CA GLU A 758 2.37 -29.18 -17.43
C GLU A 758 1.86 -28.03 -18.33
N GLN A 759 1.21 -27.03 -17.73
CA GLN A 759 0.64 -25.88 -18.43
C GLN A 759 1.63 -24.73 -18.60
N VAL A 760 2.75 -24.74 -17.86
CA VAL A 760 3.69 -23.61 -17.84
C VAL A 760 4.36 -23.38 -19.19
N LEU A 761 4.88 -24.43 -19.84
CA LEU A 761 5.55 -24.28 -21.14
C LEU A 761 4.58 -23.80 -22.23
N PRO A 762 3.37 -24.38 -22.39
CA PRO A 762 2.36 -23.82 -23.28
C PRO A 762 2.01 -22.36 -22.99
N ARG A 763 1.86 -22.00 -21.71
CA ARG A 763 1.59 -20.61 -21.30
C ARG A 763 2.72 -19.66 -21.66
N LEU A 764 3.98 -20.09 -21.49
CA LEU A 764 5.15 -19.30 -21.89
C LEU A 764 5.19 -19.08 -23.41
N ARG A 765 4.86 -20.09 -24.22
CA ARG A 765 4.76 -19.94 -25.68
C ARG A 765 3.69 -18.90 -26.05
N ALA A 766 2.52 -19.01 -25.43
CA ALA A 766 1.43 -18.07 -25.66
C ALA A 766 1.80 -16.62 -25.25
N LEU A 767 2.55 -16.44 -24.16
CA LEU A 767 3.08 -15.13 -23.77
C LEU A 767 4.05 -14.57 -24.83
N LEU A 768 4.90 -15.41 -25.42
CA LEU A 768 5.80 -14.99 -26.50
C LEU A 768 5.03 -14.58 -27.77
N GLU A 769 3.93 -15.25 -28.09
CA GLU A 769 3.04 -14.85 -29.20
C GLU A 769 2.39 -13.48 -28.94
N ILE A 770 1.97 -13.22 -27.70
CA ILE A 770 1.47 -11.90 -27.28
C ILE A 770 2.57 -10.84 -27.44
N ILE A 771 3.77 -11.11 -26.94
CA ILE A 771 4.93 -10.20 -27.02
C ILE A 771 5.30 -9.93 -28.49
N GLU A 772 5.27 -10.94 -29.37
CA GLU A 772 5.59 -10.80 -30.79
C GLU A 772 4.70 -9.80 -31.52
N VAL A 773 3.43 -9.71 -31.11
CA VAL A 773 2.48 -8.76 -31.68
C VAL A 773 2.75 -7.33 -31.20
N THR A 774 3.33 -7.14 -30.01
CA THR A 774 3.69 -5.81 -29.49
C THR A 774 4.92 -5.21 -30.19
N HIS A 775 5.34 -4.02 -29.75
CA HIS A 775 6.59 -3.38 -30.21
C HIS A 775 7.86 -4.02 -29.65
N LEU A 776 7.74 -4.93 -28.67
CA LEU A 776 8.89 -5.57 -28.03
C LEU A 776 9.58 -6.55 -28.98
N ARG A 777 10.92 -6.60 -28.92
CA ARG A 777 11.73 -7.46 -29.80
C ARG A 777 11.78 -8.93 -29.38
N GLY A 778 11.34 -9.24 -28.17
CA GLY A 778 11.36 -10.59 -27.59
C GLY A 778 11.42 -10.56 -26.07
N LEU A 779 11.74 -11.72 -25.48
CA LEU A 779 11.88 -11.93 -24.04
C LEU A 779 13.28 -12.44 -23.70
N VAL A 780 13.94 -11.82 -22.72
CA VAL A 780 15.16 -12.35 -22.12
C VAL A 780 14.84 -12.90 -20.74
N ILE A 781 15.08 -14.17 -20.51
CA ILE A 781 14.89 -14.82 -19.20
C ILE A 781 16.26 -14.99 -18.55
N LEU A 782 16.42 -14.38 -17.38
CA LEU A 782 17.66 -14.36 -16.61
C LEU A 782 17.48 -15.19 -15.34
N ILE A 783 18.20 -16.31 -15.23
CA ILE A 783 18.17 -17.20 -14.04
C ILE A 783 19.48 -17.06 -13.26
N ASP A 784 19.45 -16.42 -12.11
CA ASP A 784 20.63 -16.21 -11.26
C ASP A 784 20.71 -17.23 -10.10
N GLU A 785 21.93 -17.49 -9.64
CA GLU A 785 22.25 -18.35 -8.49
C GLU A 785 21.86 -19.84 -8.62
N LEU A 786 22.07 -20.46 -9.78
CA LEU A 786 21.83 -21.92 -9.93
C LEU A 786 22.64 -22.79 -8.96
N GLU A 787 23.76 -22.27 -8.45
CA GLU A 787 24.55 -22.91 -7.39
C GLU A 787 23.72 -23.26 -6.15
N LEU A 788 22.64 -22.54 -5.86
CA LEU A 788 21.77 -22.86 -4.73
C LEU A 788 20.95 -24.13 -4.92
N VAL A 789 20.81 -24.63 -6.16
CA VAL A 789 20.21 -25.96 -6.42
C VAL A 789 21.06 -27.06 -5.77
N ARG A 790 22.40 -26.95 -5.81
CA ARG A 790 23.32 -27.90 -5.15
C ARG A 790 23.07 -28.01 -3.65
N ARG A 791 22.76 -26.88 -3.00
CA ARG A 791 22.58 -26.79 -1.54
C ARG A 791 21.28 -27.42 -1.05
N ARG A 792 20.36 -27.84 -1.93
CA ARG A 792 19.12 -28.51 -1.53
C ARG A 792 19.42 -29.89 -0.93
N PRO A 793 18.85 -30.23 0.23
CA PRO A 793 19.21 -31.47 0.95
C PRO A 793 18.76 -32.73 0.21
N HIS A 794 17.55 -32.72 -0.37
CA HIS A 794 16.96 -33.89 -1.02
C HIS A 794 17.34 -34.03 -2.48
N LYS A 795 17.86 -35.21 -2.85
CA LYS A 795 18.27 -35.53 -4.24
C LYS A 795 17.11 -35.36 -5.23
N GLY A 796 15.92 -35.86 -4.91
CA GLY A 796 14.76 -35.77 -5.81
C GLY A 796 14.41 -34.34 -6.21
N THR A 797 14.46 -33.39 -5.26
CA THR A 797 14.22 -31.97 -5.55
C THR A 797 15.31 -31.37 -6.44
N ARG A 798 16.58 -31.77 -6.27
CA ARG A 798 17.68 -31.34 -7.15
C ARG A 798 17.52 -31.89 -8.56
N ASP A 799 17.27 -33.19 -8.68
CA ASP A 799 17.08 -33.85 -9.97
C ASP A 799 15.88 -33.24 -10.72
N GLN A 800 14.80 -32.92 -10.01
CA GLN A 800 13.65 -32.23 -10.59
C GLN A 800 14.00 -30.81 -11.07
N ALA A 801 14.82 -30.05 -10.33
CA ALA A 801 15.27 -28.74 -10.78
C ALA A 801 16.16 -28.83 -12.03
N TYR A 802 17.04 -29.84 -12.11
CA TYR A 802 17.84 -30.09 -13.32
C TYR A 802 16.99 -30.56 -14.49
N GLU A 803 15.96 -31.37 -14.24
CA GLU A 803 15.00 -31.77 -15.27
C GLU A 803 14.21 -30.56 -15.80
N THR A 804 13.75 -29.65 -14.93
CA THR A 804 13.13 -28.39 -15.32
C THR A 804 14.05 -27.56 -16.21
N LEU A 805 15.32 -27.38 -15.81
CA LEU A 805 16.29 -26.62 -16.60
C LEU A 805 16.56 -27.28 -17.97
N ARG A 806 16.64 -28.62 -18.01
CA ARG A 806 16.76 -29.38 -19.25
C ARG A 806 15.56 -29.15 -20.16
N ALA A 807 14.34 -29.25 -19.63
CA ALA A 807 13.12 -29.03 -20.40
C ALA A 807 13.09 -27.61 -21.02
N LEU A 808 13.45 -26.57 -20.24
CA LEU A 808 13.56 -25.20 -20.75
C LEU A 808 14.59 -25.06 -21.87
N ILE A 809 15.76 -25.72 -21.73
CA ILE A 809 16.81 -25.70 -22.75
C ILE A 809 16.39 -26.44 -24.02
N ASP A 810 15.70 -27.56 -23.89
CA ASP A 810 15.20 -28.31 -25.04
C ASP A 810 14.14 -27.48 -25.80
N GLU A 811 13.24 -26.81 -25.09
CA GLU A 811 12.28 -25.87 -25.69
C GLU A 811 12.97 -24.74 -26.48
N VAL A 812 14.00 -24.13 -25.91
CA VAL A 812 14.79 -23.07 -26.57
C VAL A 812 15.64 -23.64 -27.71
N GLY A 813 16.24 -24.81 -27.55
CA GLY A 813 17.11 -25.44 -28.54
C GLY A 813 16.34 -25.93 -29.77
N GLU A 814 15.09 -26.35 -29.59
CA GLU A 814 14.18 -26.76 -30.67
C GLU A 814 13.41 -25.58 -31.28
N ASN A 815 13.73 -24.34 -30.88
CA ASN A 815 13.08 -23.12 -31.35
C ASN A 815 11.56 -23.07 -31.09
N ARG A 816 11.08 -23.75 -30.03
CA ARG A 816 9.68 -23.73 -29.58
C ARG A 816 9.34 -22.50 -28.75
N LEU A 817 10.35 -21.73 -28.32
CA LEU A 817 10.21 -20.46 -27.62
C LEU A 817 10.78 -19.31 -28.48
N PRO A 818 10.17 -18.98 -29.63
CA PRO A 818 10.72 -17.99 -30.55
C PRO A 818 10.91 -16.63 -29.88
N ARG A 819 11.94 -15.88 -30.29
CA ARG A 819 12.31 -14.58 -29.71
C ARG A 819 12.65 -14.63 -28.21
N CYS A 820 12.99 -15.80 -27.69
CA CYS A 820 13.44 -15.98 -26.31
C CYS A 820 14.96 -16.17 -26.22
N LEU A 821 15.61 -15.42 -25.31
CA LEU A 821 16.99 -15.64 -24.89
C LEU A 821 17.00 -16.09 -23.43
N LEU A 822 17.41 -17.33 -23.15
CA LEU A 822 17.56 -17.85 -21.80
C LEU A 822 19.02 -17.73 -21.35
N VAL A 823 19.28 -17.03 -20.24
CA VAL A 823 20.63 -16.90 -19.69
C VAL A 823 20.65 -17.30 -18.22
N SER A 824 21.53 -18.22 -17.85
CA SER A 824 21.64 -18.70 -16.47
C SER A 824 23.05 -18.54 -15.91
N THR A 825 23.21 -18.32 -14.60
CA THR A 825 24.53 -18.25 -13.96
C THR A 825 24.82 -19.46 -13.08
N GLY A 826 26.08 -19.88 -13.02
CA GLY A 826 26.56 -20.93 -12.14
C GLY A 826 28.03 -20.74 -11.74
N THR A 827 28.42 -21.27 -10.59
CA THR A 827 29.82 -21.35 -10.16
C THR A 827 30.53 -22.52 -10.83
N ASP A 828 31.87 -22.55 -10.81
CA ASP A 828 32.61 -23.72 -11.31
C ASP A 828 32.18 -25.02 -10.62
N THR A 829 31.97 -24.96 -9.31
CA THR A 829 31.47 -26.06 -8.49
C THR A 829 30.07 -26.53 -8.91
N PHE A 830 29.19 -25.64 -9.36
CA PHE A 830 27.90 -26.01 -9.94
C PHE A 830 28.07 -26.92 -11.16
N PHE A 831 29.01 -26.61 -12.06
CA PHE A 831 29.19 -27.39 -13.28
C PHE A 831 29.91 -28.72 -13.05
N ASP A 832 30.96 -28.71 -12.21
CA ASP A 832 31.93 -29.81 -12.16
C ASP A 832 31.64 -30.86 -11.06
N ASP A 833 30.86 -30.51 -10.02
CA ASP A 833 30.55 -31.42 -8.91
C ASP A 833 29.69 -32.61 -9.38
N ARG A 834 30.30 -33.80 -9.39
CA ARG A 834 29.67 -35.06 -9.84
C ARG A 834 28.64 -35.64 -8.86
N ARG A 835 28.57 -35.14 -7.63
CA ARG A 835 27.63 -35.64 -6.60
C ARG A 835 26.39 -34.78 -6.48
N TYR A 836 26.57 -33.46 -6.50
CA TYR A 836 25.49 -32.52 -6.25
C TYR A 836 25.23 -31.57 -7.42
N GLY A 837 26.22 -31.32 -8.27
CA GLY A 837 26.17 -30.34 -9.37
C GLY A 837 25.59 -30.86 -10.67
N LEU A 838 25.74 -30.08 -11.73
CA LEU A 838 25.24 -30.37 -13.07
C LEU A 838 25.76 -31.71 -13.60
N ALA A 839 27.02 -32.04 -13.31
CA ALA A 839 27.64 -33.30 -13.69
C ALA A 839 26.97 -34.54 -13.04
N SER A 840 26.18 -34.38 -11.97
CA SER A 840 25.40 -35.49 -11.42
C SER A 840 24.15 -35.83 -12.24
N TYR A 841 23.73 -34.95 -13.16
CA TYR A 841 22.55 -35.10 -14.01
C TYR A 841 22.93 -35.11 -15.50
N GLU A 842 23.26 -36.31 -15.99
CA GLU A 842 23.90 -36.53 -17.28
C GLU A 842 23.14 -35.92 -18.48
N ALA A 843 21.80 -36.01 -18.49
CA ALA A 843 20.98 -35.53 -19.61
C ALA A 843 21.10 -34.02 -19.84
N LEU A 844 21.24 -33.24 -18.76
CA LEU A 844 21.45 -31.79 -18.85
C LEU A 844 22.93 -31.47 -19.11
N TYR A 845 23.84 -32.21 -18.47
CA TYR A 845 25.29 -32.00 -18.63
C TYR A 845 25.72 -32.06 -20.10
N HIS A 846 25.27 -33.07 -20.86
CA HIS A 846 25.61 -33.21 -22.29
C HIS A 846 25.04 -32.11 -23.19
N ARG A 847 23.95 -31.44 -22.77
CA ARG A 847 23.38 -30.30 -23.50
C ARG A 847 24.15 -29.00 -23.28
N VAL A 848 24.80 -28.87 -22.12
CA VAL A 848 25.43 -27.62 -21.68
C VAL A 848 26.95 -27.64 -21.86
N CYS A 849 27.61 -28.72 -21.46
CA CYS A 849 29.06 -28.80 -21.43
C CYS A 849 29.61 -29.27 -22.78
N ALA A 850 30.45 -28.45 -23.40
CA ALA A 850 31.21 -28.82 -24.59
C ALA A 850 32.36 -29.80 -24.23
N PRO A 851 32.85 -30.63 -25.18
CA PRO A 851 34.01 -31.49 -24.96
C PRO A 851 35.24 -30.68 -24.54
N GLU A 852 35.98 -31.17 -23.53
CA GLU A 852 37.24 -30.54 -23.10
C GLU A 852 38.27 -30.62 -24.24
N LEU A 853 38.67 -29.46 -24.75
CA LEU A 853 39.84 -29.33 -25.62
C LEU A 853 41.08 -29.19 -24.75
N THR A 854 42.21 -29.69 -25.24
CA THR A 854 43.50 -29.81 -24.53
C THR A 854 44.21 -28.47 -24.31
N GLU A 855 43.61 -27.34 -24.68
CA GLU A 855 44.19 -26.00 -24.60
C GLU A 855 43.19 -24.96 -24.04
N SER A 856 43.73 -23.92 -23.39
CA SER A 856 43.05 -22.85 -22.65
C SER A 856 42.11 -21.94 -23.46
N PHE A 857 41.81 -22.26 -24.73
CA PHE A 857 40.98 -21.45 -25.61
C PHE A 857 39.49 -21.75 -25.42
N ASN A 858 38.77 -20.79 -24.85
CA ASN A 858 37.32 -20.89 -24.65
C ASN A 858 36.58 -20.07 -25.71
N SER A 859 35.66 -20.70 -26.45
CA SER A 859 34.81 -19.99 -27.42
C SER A 859 33.52 -19.50 -26.77
N VAL A 860 33.26 -18.19 -26.82
CA VAL A 860 32.00 -17.56 -26.36
C VAL A 860 30.75 -18.04 -27.12
N ARG A 861 30.95 -18.70 -28.27
CA ARG A 861 29.86 -19.29 -29.06
C ARG A 861 29.29 -20.56 -28.43
N GLN A 862 30.04 -21.26 -27.59
CA GLN A 862 29.54 -22.43 -26.86
C GLN A 862 28.43 -22.06 -25.87
N PRO A 863 27.61 -23.02 -25.40
CA PRO A 863 26.55 -22.73 -24.44
C PRO A 863 27.08 -22.07 -23.16
N VAL A 864 28.26 -22.46 -22.70
CA VAL A 864 28.91 -21.90 -21.50
C VAL A 864 29.92 -20.82 -21.88
N ILE A 865 29.69 -19.61 -21.38
CA ILE A 865 30.60 -18.46 -21.40
C ILE A 865 31.30 -18.40 -20.05
N ARG A 866 32.63 -18.52 -20.04
CA ARG A 866 33.44 -18.43 -18.82
C ARG A 866 33.81 -16.98 -18.56
N LEU A 867 33.49 -16.48 -17.37
CA LEU A 867 33.96 -15.21 -16.87
C LEU A 867 35.29 -15.40 -16.15
N GLU A 868 36.30 -14.72 -16.65
CA GLU A 868 37.53 -14.49 -15.92
C GLU A 868 37.31 -13.63 -14.66
N GLY A 869 38.07 -13.92 -13.60
CA GLY A 869 38.07 -13.12 -12.38
C GLY A 869 38.55 -11.68 -12.59
N LEU A 870 38.33 -10.85 -11.57
CA LEU A 870 38.94 -9.54 -11.50
C LEU A 870 40.43 -9.71 -11.15
N ASN A 871 41.29 -9.15 -12.00
CA ASN A 871 42.73 -9.06 -11.76
C ASN A 871 43.08 -7.61 -11.36
N ARG A 872 44.33 -7.38 -10.95
CA ARG A 872 44.83 -6.07 -10.53
C ARG A 872 44.52 -4.97 -11.56
N GLU A 873 44.79 -5.24 -12.84
CA GLU A 873 44.58 -4.28 -13.93
C GLU A 873 43.10 -3.87 -14.07
N ARG A 874 42.19 -4.86 -14.05
CA ARG A 874 40.74 -4.60 -14.12
C ARG A 874 40.21 -3.90 -12.88
N LEU A 875 40.77 -4.18 -11.69
CA LEU A 875 40.39 -3.47 -10.47
C LEU A 875 40.81 -2.00 -10.52
N ILE A 876 42.00 -1.70 -11.05
CA ILE A 876 42.46 -0.31 -11.28
C ILE A 876 41.52 0.40 -12.26
N GLU A 877 41.16 -0.24 -13.37
CA GLU A 877 40.24 0.35 -14.35
C GLU A 877 38.86 0.62 -13.73
N LEU A 878 38.34 -0.32 -12.93
CA LEU A 878 37.06 -0.18 -12.23
C LEU A 878 37.10 0.97 -11.21
N ALA A 879 38.19 1.08 -10.45
CA ALA A 879 38.43 2.16 -9.49
C ALA A 879 38.50 3.53 -10.19
N THR A 880 39.18 3.59 -11.35
CA THR A 880 39.32 4.80 -12.16
C THR A 880 37.96 5.27 -12.69
N ARG A 881 37.13 4.33 -13.16
CA ARG A 881 35.76 4.63 -13.60
C ARG A 881 34.88 5.10 -12.44
N ALA A 882 34.94 4.44 -11.29
CA ALA A 882 34.21 4.86 -10.09
C ALA A 882 34.59 6.29 -9.65
N ARG A 883 35.89 6.61 -9.61
CA ARG A 883 36.39 7.97 -9.33
C ARG A 883 35.85 8.99 -10.34
N SER A 884 35.88 8.66 -11.64
CA SER A 884 35.40 9.54 -12.70
C SER A 884 33.88 9.80 -12.62
N ILE A 885 33.11 8.78 -12.24
CA ILE A 885 31.67 8.89 -12.04
C ILE A 885 31.37 9.73 -10.80
N HIS A 886 32.13 9.57 -9.72
CA HIS A 886 32.02 10.39 -8.51
C HIS A 886 32.32 11.86 -8.78
N ALA A 887 33.41 12.15 -9.50
CA ALA A 887 33.76 13.50 -9.96
C ALA A 887 32.60 14.16 -10.71
N ARG A 888 31.92 13.41 -11.58
CA ARG A 888 30.76 13.88 -12.34
C ARG A 888 29.49 14.04 -11.50
N ALA A 889 29.27 13.19 -10.49
CA ALA A 889 28.12 13.26 -9.60
C ALA A 889 28.14 14.51 -8.70
N TYR A 890 29.33 14.89 -8.22
CA TYR A 890 29.51 16.00 -7.28
C TYR A 890 30.14 17.26 -7.90
N HIS A 891 30.57 17.20 -9.17
CA HIS A 891 31.22 18.29 -9.91
C HIS A 891 32.49 18.83 -9.22
N TRP A 892 33.43 17.92 -8.94
CA TRP A 892 34.71 18.25 -8.31
C TRP A 892 35.87 17.52 -8.98
N GLU A 893 37.08 18.03 -8.76
CA GLU A 893 38.33 17.55 -9.38
C GLU A 893 38.89 16.32 -8.63
N ALA A 894 38.16 15.20 -8.66
CA ALA A 894 38.53 13.99 -7.91
C ALA A 894 39.92 13.43 -8.30
N GLU A 895 40.33 13.59 -9.56
CA GLU A 895 41.64 13.13 -10.05
C GLU A 895 42.82 13.88 -9.42
N GLN A 896 42.62 15.16 -9.07
CA GLN A 896 43.65 15.96 -8.40
C GLN A 896 43.80 15.55 -6.94
N ARG A 897 42.72 15.08 -6.32
CA ARG A 897 42.63 14.76 -4.89
C ARG A 897 42.96 13.30 -4.59
N LEU A 898 42.67 12.40 -5.53
CA LEU A 898 43.10 11.01 -5.54
C LEU A 898 43.77 10.70 -6.89
N PRO A 899 45.05 11.05 -7.05
CA PRO A 899 45.78 10.83 -8.30
C PRO A 899 45.99 9.33 -8.56
N ASP A 900 46.27 8.98 -9.82
CA ASP A 900 46.41 7.59 -10.26
C ASP A 900 47.46 6.81 -9.46
N ARG A 901 48.53 7.47 -9.02
CA ARG A 901 49.56 6.86 -8.17
C ARG A 901 48.98 6.35 -6.85
N ASP A 902 48.15 7.17 -6.20
CA ASP A 902 47.58 6.83 -4.90
C ASP A 902 46.47 5.79 -5.07
N LEU A 903 45.66 5.90 -6.13
CA LEU A 903 44.67 4.89 -6.50
C LEU A 903 45.31 3.52 -6.78
N GLN A 904 46.45 3.49 -7.49
CA GLN A 904 47.23 2.28 -7.72
C GLN A 904 47.77 1.72 -6.40
N ALA A 905 48.32 2.57 -5.52
CA ALA A 905 48.80 2.13 -4.21
C ALA A 905 47.68 1.55 -3.33
N LEU A 906 46.45 2.08 -3.43
CA LEU A 906 45.28 1.51 -2.75
C LEU A 906 44.91 0.14 -3.29
N VAL A 907 44.92 -0.03 -4.62
CA VAL A 907 44.70 -1.34 -5.24
C VAL A 907 45.83 -2.31 -4.88
N ASP A 908 47.08 -1.85 -4.84
CA ASP A 908 48.23 -2.65 -4.43
C ASP A 908 48.05 -3.19 -3.01
N LYS A 909 47.75 -2.33 -2.03
CA LYS A 909 47.40 -2.76 -0.67
C LYS A 909 46.22 -3.73 -0.63
N TRP A 910 45.23 -3.54 -1.49
CA TRP A 910 44.06 -4.43 -1.57
C TRP A 910 44.39 -5.80 -2.18
N THR A 911 45.43 -5.88 -3.03
CA THR A 911 45.84 -7.09 -3.76
C THR A 911 47.06 -7.80 -3.16
N GLU A 912 47.89 -7.13 -2.36
CA GLU A 912 49.11 -7.65 -1.71
C GLU A 912 48.84 -8.84 -0.77
N PHE A 913 47.58 -9.08 -0.38
CA PHE A 913 47.18 -10.16 0.52
C PHE A 913 46.56 -11.40 -0.17
N GLY A 914 46.54 -11.47 -1.51
CA GLY A 914 45.79 -12.51 -2.26
C GLY A 914 46.50 -13.23 -3.41
N GLY A 915 47.74 -12.89 -3.76
CA GLY A 915 48.42 -13.46 -4.94
C GLY A 915 47.94 -12.87 -6.29
N ASP A 916 48.19 -13.56 -7.42
CA ASP A 916 47.90 -13.08 -8.79
C ASP A 916 46.40 -12.98 -9.15
N CYS A 917 45.52 -13.55 -8.33
CA CYS A 917 44.06 -13.47 -8.44
C CYS A 917 43.50 -12.68 -7.26
N ILE A 918 42.57 -11.75 -7.52
CA ILE A 918 41.92 -11.02 -6.44
C ILE A 918 40.83 -11.92 -5.85
N ASP A 919 41.19 -12.70 -4.83
CA ASP A 919 40.24 -13.53 -4.06
C ASP A 919 39.23 -12.68 -3.26
N ARG A 920 39.41 -11.35 -3.20
CA ARG A 920 38.50 -10.43 -2.51
C ARG A 920 37.32 -10.02 -3.40
N LEU A 921 36.13 -10.01 -2.81
CA LEU A 921 34.92 -9.49 -3.46
C LEU A 921 35.14 -8.00 -3.84
N PRO A 922 34.77 -7.57 -5.05
CA PRO A 922 34.95 -6.18 -5.50
C PRO A 922 34.10 -5.18 -4.71
N ARG A 923 33.03 -5.66 -4.06
CA ARG A 923 32.03 -4.85 -3.37
C ARG A 923 32.61 -4.08 -2.16
N PRO A 924 33.29 -4.71 -1.18
CA PRO A 924 33.94 -3.99 -0.08
C PRO A 924 34.91 -2.89 -0.58
N PHE A 925 35.77 -3.22 -1.55
CA PHE A 925 36.70 -2.26 -2.14
C PHE A 925 35.98 -1.03 -2.73
N LEU A 926 34.92 -1.23 -3.51
CA LEU A 926 34.17 -0.12 -4.11
C LEU A 926 33.45 0.73 -3.06
N ARG A 927 32.89 0.12 -2.01
CA ARG A 927 32.26 0.86 -0.90
C ARG A 927 33.26 1.76 -0.19
N GLN A 928 34.44 1.21 0.12
CA GLN A 928 35.50 1.96 0.78
C GLN A 928 36.07 3.06 -0.12
N LEU A 929 36.27 2.77 -1.41
CA LEU A 929 36.70 3.77 -2.39
C LEU A 929 35.72 4.94 -2.48
N VAL A 930 34.41 4.66 -2.55
CA VAL A 930 33.37 5.71 -2.55
C VAL A 930 33.41 6.50 -1.24
N HIS A 931 33.57 5.85 -0.09
CA HIS A 931 33.70 6.53 1.20
C HIS A 931 34.91 7.47 1.26
N VAL A 932 36.06 7.03 0.75
CA VAL A 932 37.27 7.86 0.66
C VAL A 932 37.05 9.05 -0.26
N LEU A 933 36.39 8.85 -1.40
CA LEU A 933 36.04 9.93 -2.33
C LEU A 933 35.07 10.94 -1.69
N ASP A 934 34.08 10.48 -0.93
CA ASP A 934 33.17 11.33 -0.16
C ASP A 934 33.95 12.19 0.86
N ILE A 935 34.85 11.59 1.66
CA ILE A 935 35.68 12.33 2.62
C ILE A 935 36.56 13.37 1.92
N CYS A 936 37.19 13.00 0.80
CA CYS A 936 38.09 13.89 0.06
C CYS A 936 37.36 15.09 -0.56
N GLU A 937 36.10 14.90 -0.94
CA GLU A 937 35.19 15.93 -1.46
C GLU A 937 34.73 16.87 -0.33
N GLU A 938 34.21 16.30 0.77
CA GLU A 938 33.70 17.06 1.92
C GLU A 938 34.81 17.79 2.70
N ASN A 939 36.03 17.25 2.70
CA ASN A 939 37.16 17.74 3.50
C ASN A 939 38.41 18.01 2.64
N PRO A 940 38.53 19.22 2.04
CA PRO A 940 39.68 19.59 1.18
C PRO A 940 41.07 19.49 1.84
N GLN A 941 41.13 19.45 3.17
CA GLN A 941 42.37 19.42 3.97
C GLN A 941 42.97 18.01 4.10
N ILE A 942 42.16 16.96 3.92
CA ILE A 942 42.56 15.58 4.18
C ILE A 942 43.15 14.95 2.91
N GLN A 943 44.19 14.14 3.07
CA GLN A 943 44.83 13.36 2.01
C GLN A 943 44.22 11.97 1.92
N ALA A 944 43.93 11.49 0.71
CA ALA A 944 43.25 10.21 0.51
C ALA A 944 44.02 9.01 1.08
N SER A 945 45.34 9.09 1.16
CA SER A 945 46.22 8.08 1.77
C SER A 945 45.99 7.87 3.27
N GLU A 946 45.39 8.83 3.96
CA GLU A 946 45.13 8.80 5.42
C GLU A 946 43.74 8.23 5.75
N CYS A 947 42.83 8.14 4.78
CA CYS A 947 41.43 7.72 4.98
C CYS A 947 41.18 6.24 4.72
N PHE A 948 42.16 5.51 4.19
CA PHE A 948 41.97 4.12 3.81
C PHE A 948 42.29 3.20 4.98
N ALA A 949 41.25 2.63 5.61
CA ALA A 949 41.38 1.57 6.61
C ALA A 949 42.09 0.33 6.03
N ASP A 950 42.87 -0.35 6.87
CA ASP A 950 43.54 -1.59 6.49
C ASP A 950 42.48 -2.66 6.15
N PRO A 951 42.57 -3.35 4.99
CA PRO A 951 41.61 -4.39 4.61
C PRO A 951 41.45 -5.51 5.65
N GLU A 952 42.44 -5.73 6.52
CA GLU A 952 42.37 -6.70 7.62
C GLU A 952 41.41 -6.27 8.75
N GLU A 953 41.19 -4.97 8.92
CA GLU A 953 40.30 -4.39 9.93
C GLU A 953 38.85 -4.28 9.45
N ASP A 954 38.58 -4.48 8.15
CA ASP A 954 37.22 -4.50 7.60
C ASP A 954 36.51 -5.84 7.93
N PRO A 955 35.46 -5.83 8.78
CA PRO A 955 34.77 -7.04 9.19
C PRO A 955 34.07 -7.77 8.03
N GLU A 956 33.59 -7.07 7.00
CA GLU A 956 32.93 -7.68 5.83
C GLU A 956 33.97 -8.34 4.89
N ALA A 957 35.14 -7.71 4.73
CA ALA A 957 36.25 -8.29 3.99
C ALA A 957 36.82 -9.53 4.70
N ASN A 958 36.97 -9.47 6.04
CA ASN A 958 37.47 -10.58 6.85
C ASN A 958 36.47 -11.76 6.91
N GLU A 959 35.16 -11.50 7.02
CA GLU A 959 34.14 -12.55 6.97
C GLU A 959 34.07 -13.22 5.59
N ALA A 960 34.15 -12.45 4.50
CA ALA A 960 34.20 -12.99 3.15
C ALA A 960 35.44 -13.90 2.93
N LEU A 961 36.58 -13.49 3.50
CA LEU A 961 37.83 -14.24 3.45
C LEU A 961 37.74 -15.55 4.25
N MET A 962 37.13 -15.51 5.45
CA MET A 962 36.86 -16.71 6.24
C MET A 962 35.94 -17.71 5.51
N ARG A 963 34.92 -17.22 4.77
CA ARG A 963 34.05 -18.09 3.96
C ARG A 963 34.80 -18.75 2.78
N LEU A 964 35.70 -18.02 2.12
CA LEU A 964 36.55 -18.57 1.05
C LEU A 964 37.55 -19.62 1.55
N ILE A 965 38.00 -19.52 2.80
CA ILE A 965 38.93 -20.46 3.43
C ILE A 965 38.20 -21.72 3.96
N THR A 966 36.91 -21.61 4.30
CA THR A 966 36.11 -22.72 4.86
C THR A 966 35.32 -23.52 3.82
N GLU A 967 35.12 -23.01 2.60
CA GLU A 967 34.54 -23.71 1.44
C GLU A 967 35.63 -24.30 0.53
#